data_AF-A0A6J8BVS3-F1
#
_entry.id   AF-A0A6J8BVS3-F1
#
_cell.length_a   1.000
_cell.length_b   1.000
_cell.length_c   1.000
_cell.angle_alpha   90.00
_cell.angle_beta   90.00
_cell.angle_gamma   90.00
#
_symmetry.space_group_name_H-M   'P 1'
#
loop_
_entity.id
_entity.type
_entity.pdbx_description
1 polymer ?
#
loop_
_entity_poly.entity_id
_entity_poly.type
_entity_poly.pdbx_seq_one_letter_code
_entity_poly.pdbx_strand_id
1 'polypeptide(L)'
;MIWKIVFIVCVLGTSSSLHLYYNKRQNECADVNITTGDTNEYYTLISDYGVTIDNPEDFRIEFQIKASHDVEVLLMSTNNIDDPLYQIILGGPGNTIIIMRTGKKGKIKDSYKDPLLSSNEFKSFIVTWKNSIVKVKDGNEQILIAWKDKRNPLRIVNVGIATSGTVTGEWVIPCKALHQNPCEANELTCAYGNGCYEPGRKCDGDDDCSDASDEENCVLLPLDMYPSLYHLEIQPHIYDGKYKKFYFDGFVKIEMLCRHSTNKIVLHSKELDIAENSILIRPIGSEEEPIYPTLEYNTYYQFIILKSDAQLTAGKTYIVEMSFQGKLTYDLVGLYLSSYKRQSDNTWIYQVATQFQATEARKAFPCFDEPAIKAKFRVTIVRKNHMVSLSNTDVLRQEVRSNNWVADHFAETPMMSTYLLAFVVCDFEHTSDIENGVTFRSWARRDVVNETEYSLKVGSDMMTYFEDYLDVKLPLSKSDMVAVPDFGSEAMENWGLILYKESSILYDPDESSERDKQEVAMLVSHELAHQMNDFVFEIIHSALKWDGVAERRPVYKEVSFPGEIDGMFDDISYEKQAKIDGKLKFVQDIKHILDTWILQQNYPAVRITKEGDDLRLSQSRYVVDLENVDEDSSSAFEYKWVIPVTFTTNRNLRFDQTDKDITWMDRDGSDVVLSGVMSKASSSDWYIGNLMQYGYYRVNYPEENWYNLINQLKTDHTVIPPINRAQIINDAWHLAKSGDLTTEIATQVLDYLPDEDDYVPLKAAMSELNYLKDVLDRTKLSSTFSKFMKKIFSRQFRKFSIDTAESHTEKIAKMYIVDMACDNDDEECIEMAKSSFTRLMENEGSKPMFLFFYAF
;
A
#
# COMPACT_ATOMS: atom_id res chain seq x y z
N MET A 1 -17.42 8.95 5.60
CA MET A 1 -17.21 7.52 5.30
C MET A 1 -16.45 7.40 3.98
N ILE A 2 -15.22 7.92 4.05
CA ILE A 2 -14.24 7.99 2.97
C ILE A 2 -13.51 6.64 2.95
N TRP A 3 -12.98 6.23 1.80
CA TRP A 3 -12.37 4.93 1.51
C TRP A 3 -11.56 4.35 2.69
N LYS A 4 -12.22 3.57 3.57
CA LYS A 4 -11.54 2.67 4.51
C LYS A 4 -11.04 1.45 3.74
N ILE A 5 -10.18 1.67 2.75
CA ILE A 5 -9.46 0.60 2.08
C ILE A 5 -8.19 0.34 2.86
N VAL A 6 -8.35 -0.64 3.70
CA VAL A 6 -7.31 -1.43 4.31
C VAL A 6 -6.59 -2.20 3.21
N PHE A 7 -5.31 -1.89 2.95
CA PHE A 7 -4.35 -2.86 2.44
C PHE A 7 -3.82 -3.66 3.64
N ILE A 8 -4.71 -4.51 4.19
CA ILE A 8 -4.26 -5.79 4.74
C ILE A 8 -4.16 -6.64 3.49
N VAL A 9 -2.95 -7.11 3.21
CA VAL A 9 -2.65 -8.21 2.30
C VAL A 9 -3.86 -9.12 2.19
N CYS A 10 -4.57 -9.05 1.06
CA CYS A 10 -5.78 -9.77 0.64
C CYS A 10 -6.51 -10.67 1.65
N VAL A 11 -6.66 -10.29 2.91
CA VAL A 11 -7.36 -11.09 3.90
C VAL A 11 -7.82 -10.30 5.12
N LEU A 12 -9.09 -9.90 5.09
CA LEU A 12 -9.93 -10.07 6.27
C LEU A 12 -11.27 -10.62 5.81
N GLY A 13 -11.39 -11.94 5.91
CA GLY A 13 -12.67 -12.64 5.93
C GLY A 13 -12.96 -13.14 7.33
N THR A 14 -13.31 -12.25 8.28
CA THR A 14 -14.06 -12.67 9.46
C THR A 14 -15.19 -11.68 9.79
N SER A 15 -16.37 -12.26 9.96
CA SER A 15 -17.53 -11.64 10.56
C SER A 15 -17.24 -11.30 12.03
N SER A 16 -17.23 -10.01 12.36
CA SER A 16 -17.45 -9.58 13.74
C SER A 16 -18.46 -8.44 13.74
N SER A 17 -19.71 -8.80 13.98
CA SER A 17 -20.77 -7.93 14.46
C SER A 17 -20.28 -7.20 15.72
N LEU A 18 -19.93 -5.92 15.60
CA LEU A 18 -19.72 -5.05 16.75
C LEU A 18 -21.06 -4.39 17.10
N HIS A 19 -21.72 -4.92 18.13
CA HIS A 19 -22.71 -4.15 18.88
C HIS A 19 -21.98 -2.98 19.54
N LEU A 20 -22.14 -1.77 18.99
CA LEU A 20 -21.75 -0.55 19.68
C LEU A 20 -22.75 -0.30 20.82
N TYR A 21 -22.21 -0.35 22.03
CA TYR A 21 -22.91 0.09 23.25
C TYR A 21 -23.29 1.56 23.10
N TYR A 22 -24.60 1.77 23.00
CA TYR A 22 -25.26 3.06 23.06
C TYR A 22 -25.20 3.59 24.50
N ASN A 23 -24.50 4.70 24.74
CA ASN A 23 -24.64 5.47 25.98
C ASN A 23 -25.34 6.78 25.70
N LYS A 24 -26.65 6.77 25.94
CA LYS A 24 -27.59 7.88 25.83
C LYS A 24 -27.34 8.85 26.98
N ARG A 25 -26.93 10.10 26.73
CA ARG A 25 -27.30 11.28 27.55
C ARG A 25 -26.94 12.62 26.89
N GLN A 26 -28.01 13.34 26.51
CA GLN A 26 -28.20 14.79 26.35
C GLN A 26 -27.64 15.49 25.10
N ASN A 27 -28.50 15.59 24.07
CA ASN A 27 -28.44 16.60 23.01
C ASN A 27 -29.17 17.88 23.46
N GLU A 28 -28.47 18.79 24.13
CA GLU A 28 -28.84 20.21 24.19
C GLU A 28 -27.55 21.02 23.97
N CYS A 29 -27.43 21.63 22.78
CA CYS A 29 -26.31 22.52 22.47
C CYS A 29 -26.64 23.94 22.96
N ALA A 30 -25.74 24.52 23.75
CA ALA A 30 -25.86 25.85 24.34
C ALA A 30 -24.85 26.80 23.69
N ASP A 31 -25.18 28.09 23.61
CA ASP A 31 -24.24 29.11 23.13
C ASP A 31 -22.96 29.11 23.98
N VAL A 32 -21.81 29.22 23.31
CA VAL A 32 -20.50 29.23 23.96
C VAL A 32 -20.18 30.66 24.37
N ASN A 33 -20.14 30.89 25.68
CA ASN A 33 -19.79 32.18 26.26
C ASN A 33 -18.31 32.19 26.66
N ILE A 34 -17.53 33.13 26.11
CA ILE A 34 -16.09 33.25 26.37
C ILE A 34 -15.80 34.64 26.90
N THR A 35 -14.92 34.76 27.89
CA THR A 35 -14.45 36.06 28.40
C THR A 35 -12.95 36.17 28.21
N THR A 36 -12.50 37.22 27.52
CA THR A 36 -11.08 37.52 27.31
C THR A 36 -10.68 38.70 28.21
N GLY A 37 -9.57 38.57 28.96
CA GLY A 37 -9.25 39.40 30.13
C GLY A 37 -8.12 40.45 29.96
N ASP A 38 -7.99 41.29 31.00
CA ASP A 38 -7.07 42.44 31.18
C ASP A 38 -5.62 42.04 31.61
N THR A 39 -5.19 40.80 31.40
CA THR A 39 -3.85 40.35 31.83
C THR A 39 -3.16 39.53 30.75
N ASN A 40 -2.25 40.20 30.01
CA ASN A 40 -1.17 39.74 29.14
C ASN A 40 -1.29 38.39 28.37
N GLU A 41 -1.35 38.56 27.04
CA GLU A 41 -0.75 37.77 25.95
C GLU A 41 -1.26 36.37 25.56
N TYR A 42 -2.25 35.79 26.25
CA TYR A 42 -2.82 34.51 25.81
C TYR A 42 -4.09 34.69 24.98
N TYR A 43 -4.05 34.21 23.73
CA TYR A 43 -5.22 34.10 22.87
C TYR A 43 -6.01 32.87 23.29
N THR A 44 -7.32 33.02 23.31
CA THR A 44 -8.21 31.89 23.59
C THR A 44 -8.53 31.22 22.27
N LEU A 45 -8.19 29.94 22.13
CA LEU A 45 -8.59 29.16 20.97
C LEU A 45 -10.05 28.79 21.15
N ILE A 46 -10.86 29.01 20.11
CA ILE A 46 -12.28 28.65 20.19
C ILE A 46 -12.44 27.12 20.24
N SER A 47 -11.48 26.34 19.73
CA SER A 47 -11.46 24.89 19.84
C SER A 47 -11.35 24.35 21.28
N ASP A 48 -10.77 25.11 22.21
CA ASP A 48 -10.76 24.76 23.63
C ASP A 48 -12.18 24.72 24.24
N TYR A 49 -13.12 25.39 23.57
CA TYR A 49 -14.53 25.45 23.94
C TYR A 49 -15.41 24.58 23.03
N GLY A 50 -14.80 23.64 22.29
CA GLY A 50 -15.49 22.70 21.42
C GLY A 50 -15.83 23.25 20.03
N VAL A 51 -15.26 24.41 19.63
CA VAL A 51 -15.48 25.01 18.30
C VAL A 51 -14.39 24.55 17.31
N THR A 52 -14.69 23.64 16.40
CA THR A 52 -13.74 23.16 15.37
C THR A 52 -13.97 23.82 14.01
N ILE A 53 -12.91 23.97 13.22
CA ILE A 53 -13.01 24.35 11.81
C ILE A 53 -13.12 23.07 10.97
N ASP A 54 -14.30 22.81 10.43
CA ASP A 54 -14.59 21.55 9.74
C ASP A 54 -13.99 21.50 8.32
N ASN A 55 -13.86 22.66 7.67
CA ASN A 55 -13.19 22.79 6.38
C ASN A 55 -12.18 23.96 6.40
N PRO A 56 -10.86 23.67 6.48
CA PRO A 56 -9.80 24.69 6.50
C PRO A 56 -9.72 25.61 5.26
N GLU A 57 -10.37 25.23 4.15
CA GLU A 57 -10.38 25.99 2.88
C GLU A 57 -11.67 26.81 2.67
N ASP A 58 -12.74 26.51 3.42
CA ASP A 58 -14.03 27.23 3.36
C ASP A 58 -14.73 27.19 4.72
N PHE A 59 -14.67 28.28 5.49
CA PHE A 59 -15.34 28.35 6.79
C PHE A 59 -15.99 29.71 7.05
N ARG A 60 -17.01 29.68 7.92
CA ARG A 60 -17.78 30.84 8.39
C ARG A 60 -17.88 30.78 9.90
N ILE A 61 -17.37 31.82 10.57
CA ILE A 61 -17.49 31.98 12.02
C ILE A 61 -18.37 33.19 12.29
N GLU A 62 -19.38 32.98 13.11
CA GLU A 62 -20.28 34.02 13.60
C GLU A 62 -20.12 34.16 15.11
N PHE A 63 -19.90 35.38 15.57
CA PHE A 63 -19.77 35.67 17.00
C PHE A 63 -20.38 37.02 17.34
N GLN A 64 -20.78 37.16 18.60
CA GLN A 64 -21.19 38.43 19.19
C GLN A 64 -20.14 38.84 20.21
N ILE A 65 -19.77 40.12 20.23
CA ILE A 65 -18.76 40.65 21.15
C ILE A 65 -19.25 41.94 21.78
N LYS A 66 -19.00 42.08 23.08
CA LYS A 66 -19.17 43.31 23.86
C LYS A 66 -17.81 43.71 24.43
N ALA A 67 -17.26 44.80 23.89
CA ALA A 67 -15.94 45.34 24.23
C ALA A 67 -15.88 46.83 23.85
N SER A 68 -15.04 47.62 24.53
CA SER A 68 -14.91 49.06 24.23
C SER A 68 -14.08 49.35 22.98
N HIS A 69 -13.03 48.56 22.71
CA HIS A 69 -12.11 48.67 21.56
C HIS A 69 -11.14 47.47 21.52
N ASP A 70 -10.25 47.42 20.52
CA ASP A 70 -9.12 46.48 20.40
C ASP A 70 -9.47 44.99 20.59
N VAL A 71 -10.47 44.54 19.84
CA VAL A 71 -10.83 43.12 19.73
C VAL A 71 -10.00 42.47 18.63
N GLU A 72 -9.39 41.33 18.90
CA GLU A 72 -8.55 40.61 17.94
C GLU A 72 -9.14 39.23 17.60
N VAL A 73 -9.17 38.92 16.32
CA VAL A 73 -9.51 37.59 15.78
C VAL A 73 -8.36 37.13 14.89
N LEU A 74 -7.81 35.95 15.20
CA LEU A 74 -6.69 35.35 14.50
C LEU A 74 -7.18 34.15 13.71
N LEU A 75 -6.88 34.12 12.41
CA LEU A 75 -7.06 32.94 11.58
C LEU A 75 -5.69 32.28 11.46
N MET A 76 -5.54 31.11 12.07
CA MET A 76 -4.25 30.48 12.32
C MET A 76 -4.11 29.18 11.53
N SER A 77 -2.92 28.97 10.96
CA SER A 77 -2.57 27.76 10.22
C SER A 77 -2.05 26.62 11.11
N THR A 78 -1.68 26.95 12.35
CA THR A 78 -1.33 26.03 13.43
C THR A 78 -1.91 26.55 14.75
N ASN A 79 -1.67 25.86 15.87
CA ASN A 79 -2.02 26.37 17.20
C ASN A 79 -0.96 27.35 17.75
N ASN A 80 0.13 27.58 17.03
CA ASN A 80 1.20 28.50 17.44
C ASN A 80 0.96 29.90 16.82
N ILE A 81 1.01 30.92 17.66
CA ILE A 81 0.69 32.29 17.26
C ILE A 81 1.84 33.04 16.57
N ASP A 82 3.05 32.52 16.69
CA ASP A 82 4.21 33.07 16.01
C ASP A 82 4.32 32.56 14.55
N ASP A 83 3.52 31.56 14.19
CA ASP A 83 3.41 31.05 12.83
C ASP A 83 2.60 32.00 11.93
N PRO A 84 2.70 31.87 10.59
CA PRO A 84 1.91 32.66 9.67
C PRO A 84 0.40 32.59 9.97
N LEU A 85 -0.19 33.77 10.20
CA LEU A 85 -1.63 33.92 10.50
C LEU A 85 -2.20 35.18 9.85
N TYR A 86 -3.52 35.24 9.73
CA TYR A 86 -4.23 36.48 9.44
C TYR A 86 -4.78 37.07 10.73
N GLN A 87 -4.43 38.32 11.03
CA GLN A 87 -4.94 39.03 12.19
C GLN A 87 -5.95 40.08 11.75
N ILE A 88 -7.14 39.99 12.32
CA ILE A 88 -8.22 40.95 12.20
C ILE A 88 -8.29 41.69 13.54
N ILE A 89 -8.25 43.02 13.49
CA ILE A 89 -8.45 43.87 14.66
C ILE A 89 -9.73 44.67 14.44
N LEU A 90 -10.70 44.49 15.32
CA LEU A 90 -11.96 45.23 15.33
C LEU A 90 -11.87 46.40 16.31
N GLY A 91 -12.31 47.57 15.87
CA GLY A 91 -12.29 48.82 16.63
C GLY A 91 -10.92 49.52 16.68
N GLY A 92 -9.81 48.79 16.90
CA GLY A 92 -8.48 49.39 17.07
C GLY A 92 -8.44 50.47 18.17
N PRO A 93 -7.34 51.24 18.32
CA PRO A 93 -7.26 52.24 19.38
C PRO A 93 -8.38 53.27 19.27
N GLY A 94 -9.22 53.34 20.31
CA GLY A 94 -10.35 54.27 20.39
C GLY A 94 -11.62 53.85 19.63
N ASN A 95 -11.73 52.59 19.17
CA ASN A 95 -12.90 52.08 18.41
C ASN A 95 -13.18 52.93 17.16
N THR A 96 -12.17 53.12 16.32
CA THR A 96 -12.26 53.98 15.13
C THR A 96 -11.94 53.24 13.83
N ILE A 97 -11.42 52.01 13.90
CA ILE A 97 -10.93 51.30 12.72
C ILE A 97 -11.01 49.78 12.85
N ILE A 98 -11.40 49.11 11.78
CA ILE A 98 -11.17 47.70 11.57
C ILE A 98 -9.98 47.56 10.62
N ILE A 99 -9.00 46.74 10.98
CA ILE A 99 -7.87 46.44 10.09
C ILE A 99 -7.66 44.94 9.97
N MET A 100 -7.08 44.54 8.85
CA MET A 100 -6.56 43.20 8.69
C MET A 100 -5.12 43.22 8.19
N ARG A 101 -4.30 42.31 8.72
CA ARG A 101 -2.88 42.16 8.35
C ARG A 101 -2.42 40.71 8.41
N THR A 102 -1.29 40.42 7.78
CA THR A 102 -0.63 39.11 7.82
C THR A 102 0.37 39.07 8.98
N GLY A 103 0.04 38.40 10.07
CA GLY A 103 0.82 38.33 11.31
C GLY A 103 0.80 39.60 12.17
N LYS A 104 1.24 39.48 13.43
CA LYS A 104 1.18 40.56 14.46
C LYS A 104 1.96 41.83 14.13
N LYS A 105 2.96 41.75 13.25
CA LYS A 105 3.77 42.91 12.81
C LYS A 105 3.65 43.16 11.30
N GLY A 106 2.63 42.56 10.66
CA GLY A 106 2.39 42.64 9.24
C GLY A 106 1.93 44.02 8.76
N LYS A 107 2.10 44.27 7.45
CA LYS A 107 1.49 45.42 6.78
C LYS A 107 -0.03 45.23 6.69
N ILE A 108 -0.78 46.30 6.95
CA ILE A 108 -2.24 46.35 6.79
C ILE A 108 -2.58 46.04 5.32
N LYS A 109 -3.53 45.12 5.12
CA LYS A 109 -4.02 44.65 3.82
C LYS A 109 -5.31 45.33 3.41
N ASP A 110 -6.18 45.60 4.38
CA ASP A 110 -7.42 46.34 4.21
C ASP A 110 -7.80 47.04 5.52
N SER A 111 -8.60 48.11 5.43
CA SER A 111 -9.07 48.86 6.60
C SER A 111 -10.42 49.53 6.39
N TYR A 112 -11.25 49.54 7.41
CA TYR A 112 -12.56 50.19 7.44
C TYR A 112 -12.66 51.13 8.64
N LYS A 113 -13.16 52.36 8.46
CA LYS A 113 -13.17 53.38 9.52
C LYS A 113 -14.59 53.71 9.95
N ASP A 114 -15.06 53.03 10.99
CA ASP A 114 -16.25 53.39 11.76
C ASP A 114 -16.16 52.78 13.17
N PRO A 115 -16.80 53.41 14.18
CA PRO A 115 -16.96 52.83 15.51
C PRO A 115 -18.03 51.74 15.49
N LEU A 116 -17.63 50.47 15.57
CA LEU A 116 -18.54 49.32 15.47
C LEU A 116 -18.63 48.47 16.75
N LEU A 117 -17.74 48.67 17.72
CA LEU A 117 -17.82 48.00 19.03
C LEU A 117 -18.62 48.82 20.05
N SER A 118 -19.10 48.15 21.10
CA SER A 118 -19.82 48.77 22.22
C SER A 118 -19.48 48.07 23.53
N SER A 119 -19.21 48.84 24.59
CA SER A 119 -19.02 48.29 25.93
C SER A 119 -20.34 47.93 26.63
N ASN A 120 -21.49 48.33 26.07
CA ASN A 120 -22.80 48.19 26.70
C ASN A 120 -23.70 47.18 26.00
N GLU A 121 -23.44 46.87 24.73
CA GLU A 121 -24.26 45.99 23.89
C GLU A 121 -23.40 45.01 23.11
N PHE A 122 -23.90 43.79 22.91
CA PHE A 122 -23.30 42.84 21.98
C PHE A 122 -23.43 43.32 20.54
N LYS A 123 -22.33 43.24 19.79
CA LYS A 123 -22.27 43.51 18.36
C LYS A 123 -21.87 42.24 17.62
N SER A 124 -22.64 41.88 16.61
CA SER A 124 -22.43 40.66 15.83
C SER A 124 -21.48 40.92 14.67
N PHE A 125 -20.56 39.98 14.47
CA PHE A 125 -19.64 39.97 13.34
C PHE A 125 -19.58 38.58 12.74
N ILE A 126 -19.31 38.54 11.43
CA ILE A 126 -19.13 37.31 10.68
C ILE A 126 -17.78 37.38 9.97
N VAL A 127 -16.95 36.36 10.18
CA VAL A 127 -15.68 36.18 9.49
C VAL A 127 -15.79 34.97 8.57
N THR A 128 -15.52 35.17 7.28
CA THR A 128 -15.53 34.08 6.29
C THR A 128 -14.18 33.95 5.61
N TRP A 129 -13.73 32.72 5.41
CA TRP A 129 -12.61 32.36 4.56
C TRP A 129 -13.11 31.47 3.45
N LYS A 130 -12.95 31.90 2.19
CA LYS A 130 -13.35 31.11 1.01
C LYS A 130 -12.54 31.52 -0.20
N ASN A 131 -12.00 30.57 -0.96
CA ASN A 131 -11.23 30.83 -2.19
C ASN A 131 -10.06 31.82 -1.96
N SER A 132 -9.36 31.68 -0.82
CA SER A 132 -8.27 32.56 -0.38
C SER A 132 -8.70 34.00 -0.06
N ILE A 133 -9.98 34.23 0.21
CA ILE A 133 -10.53 35.56 0.54
C ILE A 133 -10.98 35.56 1.99
N VAL A 134 -10.38 36.42 2.82
CA VAL A 134 -10.93 36.79 4.13
C VAL A 134 -11.95 37.89 3.92
N LYS A 135 -13.16 37.75 4.47
CA LYS A 135 -14.13 38.83 4.60
C LYS A 135 -14.58 38.97 6.04
N VAL A 136 -14.72 40.22 6.49
CA VAL A 136 -15.37 40.55 7.76
C VAL A 136 -16.64 41.30 7.44
N LYS A 137 -17.76 40.84 7.99
CA LYS A 137 -19.07 41.44 7.86
C LYS A 137 -19.63 41.83 9.23
N ASP A 138 -20.56 42.79 9.23
CA ASP A 138 -21.39 43.06 10.40
C ASP A 138 -22.55 42.04 10.53
N GLY A 139 -23.37 42.18 11.58
CA GLY A 139 -24.54 41.33 11.82
C GLY A 139 -25.65 41.41 10.77
N ASN A 140 -25.62 42.39 9.85
CA ASN A 140 -26.53 42.49 8.71
C ASN A 140 -25.89 41.95 7.42
N GLU A 141 -24.75 41.26 7.54
CA GLU A 141 -23.93 40.77 6.44
C GLU A 141 -23.32 41.84 5.53
N GLN A 142 -23.29 43.10 5.94
CA GLN A 142 -22.59 44.15 5.21
C GLN A 142 -21.07 43.90 5.31
N ILE A 143 -20.40 43.77 4.15
CA ILE A 143 -18.95 43.58 4.09
C ILE A 143 -18.26 44.86 4.56
N LEU A 144 -17.47 44.75 5.62
CA LEU A 144 -16.69 45.85 6.21
C LEU A 144 -15.29 45.89 5.59
N ILE A 145 -14.61 44.74 5.56
CA ILE A 145 -13.31 44.55 4.90
C ILE A 145 -13.30 43.23 4.14
N ALA A 146 -12.55 43.19 3.03
CA ALA A 146 -12.38 41.98 2.24
C ALA A 146 -11.03 42.00 1.50
N TRP A 147 -10.24 40.96 1.67
CA TRP A 147 -8.96 40.86 0.96
C TRP A 147 -8.65 39.43 0.55
N LYS A 148 -8.10 39.31 -0.66
CA LYS A 148 -7.69 38.05 -1.27
C LYS A 148 -6.19 37.90 -1.13
N ASP A 149 -5.74 36.83 -0.49
CA ASP A 149 -4.37 36.39 -0.60
C ASP A 149 -4.14 35.77 -1.99
N LYS A 150 -3.14 36.28 -2.71
CA LYS A 150 -2.84 35.87 -4.10
C LYS A 150 -1.51 35.16 -4.25
N ARG A 151 -0.70 35.05 -3.18
CA ARG A 151 0.65 34.50 -3.26
C ARG A 151 0.77 33.13 -2.63
N ASN A 152 0.37 32.99 -1.37
CA ASN A 152 0.38 31.72 -0.66
C ASN A 152 -0.69 31.76 0.46
N PRO A 153 -1.95 31.40 0.15
CA PRO A 153 -3.03 31.44 1.13
C PRO A 153 -2.79 30.43 2.25
N LEU A 154 -2.99 30.86 3.50
CA LEU A 154 -2.85 29.99 4.66
C LEU A 154 -4.03 29.02 4.76
N ARG A 155 -3.76 27.73 4.97
CA ARG A 155 -4.76 26.76 5.39
C ARG A 155 -5.12 27.05 6.85
N ILE A 156 -6.38 27.40 7.14
CA ILE A 156 -6.76 27.84 8.49
C ILE A 156 -7.33 26.67 9.28
N VAL A 157 -6.60 26.22 10.31
CA VAL A 157 -6.99 25.07 11.13
C VAL A 157 -7.55 25.48 12.49
N ASN A 158 -7.30 26.72 12.94
CA ASN A 158 -7.82 27.21 14.21
C ASN A 158 -8.09 28.73 14.19
N VAL A 159 -8.95 29.18 15.10
CA VAL A 159 -9.23 30.60 15.33
C VAL A 159 -8.96 30.98 16.78
N GLY A 160 -8.09 31.97 16.94
CA GLY A 160 -7.82 32.60 18.22
C GLY A 160 -8.63 33.87 18.39
N ILE A 161 -9.18 34.09 19.59
CA ILE A 161 -9.83 35.36 19.96
C ILE A 161 -9.15 35.98 21.17
N ALA A 162 -9.08 37.31 21.19
CA ALA A 162 -8.51 38.07 22.31
C ALA A 162 -9.03 39.51 22.37
N THR A 163 -8.81 40.16 23.50
CA THR A 163 -8.92 41.62 23.66
C THR A 163 -7.60 42.16 24.22
N SER A 164 -7.16 43.33 23.75
CA SER A 164 -5.85 43.89 24.17
C SER A 164 -5.91 44.61 25.53
N GLY A 165 -4.74 44.71 26.20
CA GLY A 165 -4.54 44.81 27.65
C GLY A 165 -4.95 46.09 28.40
N THR A 166 -6.20 46.53 28.24
CA THR A 166 -7.02 47.25 29.26
C THR A 166 -8.51 46.98 29.10
N VAL A 167 -8.91 46.08 28.18
CA VAL A 167 -10.30 45.86 27.77
C VAL A 167 -10.69 44.40 27.99
N THR A 168 -11.80 44.20 28.69
CA THR A 168 -12.44 42.87 28.79
C THR A 168 -13.41 42.70 27.62
N GLY A 169 -13.35 41.54 26.96
CA GLY A 169 -14.29 41.15 25.92
C GLY A 169 -15.21 40.04 26.41
N GLU A 170 -16.52 40.27 26.34
CA GLU A 170 -17.53 39.22 26.50
C GLU A 170 -17.95 38.73 25.10
N TRP A 171 -17.71 37.46 24.82
CA TRP A 171 -17.99 36.82 23.54
C TRP A 171 -19.12 35.81 23.68
N VAL A 172 -20.02 35.78 22.70
CA VAL A 172 -21.02 34.72 22.52
C VAL A 172 -20.83 34.13 21.14
N ILE A 173 -20.49 32.85 21.06
CA ILE A 173 -20.45 32.09 19.81
C ILE A 173 -21.75 31.28 19.77
N PRO A 174 -22.74 31.64 18.92
CA PRO A 174 -24.02 30.96 18.89
C PRO A 174 -23.85 29.49 18.54
N CYS A 175 -24.61 28.60 19.19
CA CYS A 175 -24.59 27.16 18.90
C CYS A 175 -24.88 26.83 17.41
N LYS A 176 -25.63 27.69 16.69
CA LYS A 176 -25.83 27.56 15.24
C LYS A 176 -24.56 27.75 14.40
N ALA A 177 -23.51 28.34 14.97
CA ALA A 177 -22.18 28.44 14.35
C ALA A 177 -21.31 27.20 14.64
N LEU A 178 -21.79 26.25 15.46
CA LEU A 178 -21.01 25.15 16.04
C LEU A 178 -21.38 23.75 15.58
N HIS A 179 -22.39 23.61 14.74
CA HIS A 179 -22.72 22.33 14.14
C HIS A 179 -23.21 22.57 12.71
N GLN A 180 -22.35 22.33 11.74
CA GLN A 180 -22.81 21.91 10.41
C GLN A 180 -22.09 20.64 9.94
N ASN A 181 -22.06 19.63 10.80
CA ASN A 181 -22.33 18.26 10.34
C ASN A 181 -23.72 17.89 10.86
N PRO A 182 -24.81 18.19 10.12
CA PRO A 182 -26.19 17.88 10.51
C PRO A 182 -26.52 16.37 10.62
N CYS A 183 -25.53 15.48 10.47
CA CYS A 183 -25.73 14.06 10.15
C CYS A 183 -25.25 13.14 11.27
N GLU A 184 -25.94 12.01 11.43
CA GLU A 184 -25.55 11.00 12.42
C GLU A 184 -24.15 10.41 12.10
N ALA A 185 -23.48 9.75 13.06
CA ALA A 185 -22.10 9.26 12.89
C ALA A 185 -21.92 8.24 11.74
N ASN A 186 -23.03 7.68 11.25
CA ASN A 186 -23.16 6.73 10.15
C ASN A 186 -23.71 7.38 8.87
N GLU A 187 -23.87 8.69 8.81
CA GLU A 187 -24.37 9.46 7.66
C GLU A 187 -23.28 10.36 7.08
N LEU A 188 -23.42 10.71 5.80
CA LEU A 188 -22.58 11.66 5.07
C LEU A 188 -23.32 12.99 4.94
N THR A 189 -22.57 14.09 5.02
CA THR A 189 -23.08 15.43 4.76
C THR A 189 -23.11 15.76 3.28
N CYS A 190 -24.20 16.37 2.84
CA CYS A 190 -24.31 17.00 1.54
C CYS A 190 -23.29 18.15 1.41
N ALA A 191 -22.68 18.35 0.24
CA ALA A 191 -21.54 19.24 0.05
C ALA A 191 -21.84 20.72 0.37
N TYR A 192 -23.11 21.14 0.27
CA TYR A 192 -23.56 22.49 0.62
C TYR A 192 -24.34 22.55 1.94
N GLY A 193 -24.26 21.49 2.77
CA GLY A 193 -24.74 21.48 4.16
C GLY A 193 -26.26 21.36 4.35
N ASN A 194 -27.04 21.16 3.28
CA ASN A 194 -28.50 21.04 3.32
C ASN A 194 -28.97 19.58 3.23
N GLY A 195 -28.51 18.72 4.13
CA GLY A 195 -29.02 17.34 4.18
C GLY A 195 -27.99 16.34 4.67
N CYS A 196 -28.49 15.13 4.92
CA CYS A 196 -27.75 13.97 5.36
C CYS A 196 -28.22 12.78 4.57
N TYR A 197 -27.27 12.00 4.07
CA TYR A 197 -27.57 10.79 3.32
C TYR A 197 -26.75 9.64 3.90
N GLU A 198 -27.29 8.44 3.86
CA GLU A 198 -26.52 7.27 4.28
C GLU A 198 -25.38 7.03 3.27
N PRO A 199 -24.20 6.56 3.68
CA PRO A 199 -23.09 6.23 2.80
C PRO A 199 -23.47 5.33 1.62
N GLY A 200 -24.49 4.48 1.80
CA GLY A 200 -25.01 3.61 0.74
C GLY A 200 -25.92 4.29 -0.27
N ARG A 201 -26.31 5.55 -0.04
CA ARG A 201 -27.07 6.40 -0.96
C ARG A 201 -26.21 7.35 -1.77
N LYS A 202 -24.89 7.34 -1.56
CA LYS A 202 -23.99 8.05 -2.47
C LYS A 202 -24.13 7.44 -3.86
N CYS A 203 -24.40 8.26 -4.88
CA CYS A 203 -24.44 7.86 -6.28
C CYS A 203 -25.60 6.94 -6.68
N ASP A 204 -26.61 6.80 -5.81
CA ASP A 204 -27.78 5.94 -6.04
C ASP A 204 -28.77 6.53 -7.06
N GLY A 205 -28.51 7.77 -7.52
CA GLY A 205 -29.26 8.48 -8.57
C GLY A 205 -30.49 9.21 -8.09
N ASP A 206 -30.81 9.09 -6.80
CA ASP A 206 -31.80 9.89 -6.15
C ASP A 206 -31.08 11.08 -5.52
N ASP A 207 -31.58 12.30 -5.77
CA ASP A 207 -31.00 13.51 -5.18
C ASP A 207 -31.50 13.65 -3.73
N ASP A 208 -30.92 12.88 -2.81
CA ASP A 208 -31.21 12.95 -1.38
C ASP A 208 -30.73 14.27 -0.77
N CYS A 209 -29.72 14.89 -1.38
CA CYS A 209 -29.18 16.17 -0.95
C CYS A 209 -29.95 17.39 -1.47
N SER A 210 -30.93 17.21 -2.37
CA SER A 210 -31.66 18.26 -3.09
C SER A 210 -30.80 19.25 -3.90
N ASP A 211 -29.48 19.06 -3.89
CA ASP A 211 -28.45 19.84 -4.59
C ASP A 211 -27.53 18.93 -5.43
N ALA A 212 -27.85 17.64 -5.51
CA ALA A 212 -27.15 16.56 -6.20
C ALA A 212 -25.70 16.32 -5.75
N SER A 213 -25.30 16.82 -4.57
CA SER A 213 -23.92 16.67 -4.09
C SER A 213 -23.56 15.26 -3.63
N ASP A 214 -24.54 14.45 -3.26
CA ASP A 214 -24.48 13.00 -3.11
C ASP A 214 -24.20 12.28 -4.44
N GLU A 215 -24.58 12.88 -5.56
CA GLU A 215 -24.38 12.38 -6.93
C GLU A 215 -23.11 12.95 -7.61
N GLU A 216 -22.31 13.76 -6.90
CA GLU A 216 -21.03 14.27 -7.39
C GLU A 216 -19.87 13.31 -7.09
N ASN A 217 -18.91 13.18 -8.03
CA ASN A 217 -17.71 12.33 -7.92
C ASN A 217 -18.00 10.87 -7.57
N CYS A 218 -18.93 10.27 -8.32
CA CYS A 218 -19.35 8.88 -8.21
C CYS A 218 -18.34 7.89 -8.80
N VAL A 219 -17.20 7.78 -8.12
CA VAL A 219 -16.14 6.85 -8.51
C VAL A 219 -16.43 5.42 -8.03
N LEU A 220 -17.28 5.27 -7.02
CA LEU A 220 -17.73 3.98 -6.48
C LEU A 220 -19.10 3.58 -7.05
N LEU A 221 -19.36 2.28 -7.08
CA LEU A 221 -20.68 1.73 -7.39
C LEU A 221 -21.70 2.05 -6.28
N PRO A 222 -22.97 2.29 -6.65
CA PRO A 222 -24.06 2.41 -5.68
C PRO A 222 -24.27 1.12 -4.91
N LEU A 223 -24.67 1.22 -3.64
CA LEU A 223 -24.90 0.06 -2.78
C LEU A 223 -26.36 -0.44 -2.83
N ASP A 224 -27.10 -0.13 -3.90
CA ASP A 224 -28.49 -0.56 -4.04
C ASP A 224 -28.60 -2.05 -4.38
N MET A 225 -27.66 -2.55 -5.19
CA MET A 225 -27.68 -3.89 -5.75
C MET A 225 -26.43 -4.66 -5.34
N TYR A 226 -26.61 -5.83 -4.74
CA TYR A 226 -25.51 -6.72 -4.34
C TYR A 226 -25.58 -8.04 -5.09
N PRO A 227 -24.53 -8.42 -5.85
CA PRO A 227 -24.50 -9.71 -6.53
C PRO A 227 -24.37 -10.85 -5.52
N SER A 228 -25.06 -11.95 -5.78
CA SER A 228 -24.93 -13.20 -5.03
C SER A 228 -24.27 -14.31 -5.86
N LEU A 229 -24.60 -14.39 -7.15
CA LEU A 229 -24.10 -15.42 -8.05
C LEU A 229 -24.02 -14.91 -9.49
N TYR A 230 -22.85 -15.09 -10.09
CA TYR A 230 -22.61 -14.92 -11.52
C TYR A 230 -22.69 -16.27 -12.23
N HIS A 231 -23.46 -16.35 -13.31
CA HIS A 231 -23.32 -17.40 -14.31
C HIS A 231 -22.66 -16.75 -15.52
N LEU A 232 -21.40 -17.10 -15.77
CA LEU A 232 -20.57 -16.48 -16.79
C LEU A 232 -20.23 -17.52 -17.86
N GLU A 233 -20.62 -17.28 -19.10
CA GLU A 233 -20.20 -18.06 -20.25
C GLU A 233 -19.29 -17.22 -21.14
N ILE A 234 -18.10 -17.73 -21.48
CA ILE A 234 -17.12 -17.07 -22.36
C ILE A 234 -16.71 -18.01 -23.49
N GLN A 235 -16.72 -17.50 -24.72
CA GLN A 235 -16.29 -18.20 -25.92
C GLN A 235 -15.20 -17.41 -26.66
N PRO A 236 -13.92 -17.74 -26.47
CA PRO A 236 -12.82 -17.13 -27.21
C PRO A 236 -12.72 -17.65 -28.65
N HIS A 237 -12.61 -16.74 -29.63
CA HIS A 237 -12.42 -17.06 -31.05
C HIS A 237 -10.98 -16.77 -31.48
N ILE A 238 -10.08 -17.70 -31.14
CA ILE A 238 -8.61 -17.59 -31.34
C ILE A 238 -8.05 -18.55 -32.40
N TYR A 239 -8.90 -19.28 -33.10
CA TYR A 239 -8.50 -20.42 -33.94
C TYR A 239 -8.36 -20.06 -35.42
N ASP A 240 -9.16 -19.11 -35.90
CA ASP A 240 -9.31 -18.82 -37.31
C ASP A 240 -8.98 -17.34 -37.59
N GLY A 241 -8.02 -17.09 -38.50
CA GLY A 241 -7.70 -15.74 -38.98
C GLY A 241 -6.40 -15.15 -38.44
N LYS A 242 -6.27 -13.82 -38.51
CA LYS A 242 -5.09 -13.09 -38.02
C LYS A 242 -5.34 -12.68 -36.58
N TYR A 243 -4.34 -12.84 -35.71
CA TYR A 243 -4.43 -12.52 -34.28
C TYR A 243 -5.05 -11.15 -33.96
N LYS A 244 -4.83 -10.13 -34.81
CA LYS A 244 -5.42 -8.77 -34.67
C LYS A 244 -6.95 -8.72 -34.79
N LYS A 245 -7.59 -9.83 -35.16
CA LYS A 245 -9.04 -9.95 -35.31
C LYS A 245 -9.66 -10.92 -34.29
N PHE A 246 -8.87 -11.45 -33.35
CA PHE A 246 -9.40 -12.33 -32.32
C PHE A 246 -10.27 -11.54 -31.34
N TYR A 247 -11.34 -12.19 -30.91
CA TYR A 247 -12.38 -11.64 -30.06
C TYR A 247 -12.96 -12.76 -29.20
N PHE A 248 -13.82 -12.41 -28.26
CA PHE A 248 -14.61 -13.37 -27.51
C PHE A 248 -16.05 -12.92 -27.42
N ASP A 249 -16.96 -13.88 -27.49
CA ASP A 249 -18.36 -13.66 -27.13
C ASP A 249 -18.54 -14.04 -25.66
N GLY A 250 -19.40 -13.30 -24.97
CA GLY A 250 -19.72 -13.56 -23.58
C GLY A 250 -21.20 -13.41 -23.28
N PHE A 251 -21.65 -14.15 -22.28
CA PHE A 251 -22.98 -14.02 -21.69
C PHE A 251 -22.84 -14.04 -20.18
N VAL A 252 -23.47 -13.07 -19.52
CA VAL A 252 -23.50 -13.02 -18.06
C VAL A 252 -24.94 -12.96 -17.58
N LYS A 253 -25.22 -13.82 -16.60
CA LYS A 253 -26.44 -13.77 -15.79
C LYS A 253 -26.03 -13.50 -14.35
N ILE A 254 -26.51 -12.40 -13.78
CA ILE A 254 -26.17 -11.96 -12.42
C ILE A 254 -27.42 -12.06 -11.56
N GLU A 255 -27.37 -12.92 -10.54
CA GLU A 255 -28.35 -12.94 -9.46
C GLU A 255 -27.92 -11.90 -8.42
N MET A 256 -28.85 -11.04 -8.02
CA MET A 256 -28.55 -9.91 -7.13
C MET A 256 -29.71 -9.58 -6.18
N LEU A 257 -29.37 -9.15 -4.98
CA LEU A 257 -30.30 -8.65 -3.97
C LEU A 257 -30.41 -7.13 -4.08
N CYS A 258 -31.63 -6.63 -4.24
CA CYS A 258 -31.94 -5.22 -4.10
C CYS A 258 -32.02 -4.88 -2.60
N ARG A 259 -31.10 -4.07 -2.08
CA ARG A 259 -31.11 -3.60 -0.69
C ARG A 259 -31.88 -2.31 -0.54
N HIS A 260 -31.72 -1.39 -1.48
CA HIS A 260 -32.47 -0.14 -1.54
C HIS A 260 -33.24 -0.10 -2.85
N SER A 261 -34.49 0.36 -2.78
CA SER A 261 -35.35 0.40 -3.95
C SER A 261 -34.80 1.42 -4.95
N THR A 262 -34.56 1.01 -6.18
CA THR A 262 -33.93 1.83 -7.22
C THR A 262 -34.57 1.57 -8.57
N ASN A 263 -34.43 2.48 -9.53
CA ASN A 263 -34.84 2.29 -10.92
C ASN A 263 -33.65 2.02 -11.85
N LYS A 264 -32.42 1.95 -11.34
CA LYS A 264 -31.22 1.70 -12.14
C LYS A 264 -30.32 0.61 -11.55
N ILE A 265 -29.52 -0.01 -12.41
CA ILE A 265 -28.43 -0.92 -12.01
C ILE A 265 -27.15 -0.38 -12.63
N VAL A 266 -26.15 -0.09 -11.82
CA VAL A 266 -24.86 0.42 -12.27
C VAL A 266 -23.82 -0.70 -12.13
N LEU A 267 -23.08 -0.96 -13.20
CA LEU A 267 -22.03 -2.00 -13.24
C LEU A 267 -20.77 -1.41 -13.86
N HIS A 268 -19.61 -1.95 -13.52
CA HIS A 268 -18.38 -1.69 -14.25
C HIS A 268 -18.38 -2.42 -15.60
N SER A 269 -17.94 -1.74 -16.66
CA SER A 269 -17.70 -2.31 -17.98
C SER A 269 -16.73 -1.43 -18.77
N LYS A 270 -15.71 -2.04 -19.38
CA LYS A 270 -14.66 -1.33 -20.12
C LYS A 270 -14.37 -2.09 -21.42
N GLU A 271 -14.45 -1.39 -22.55
CA GLU A 271 -14.09 -1.94 -23.87
C GLU A 271 -14.91 -3.18 -24.32
N LEU A 272 -16.10 -3.36 -23.74
CA LEU A 272 -17.06 -4.38 -24.12
C LEU A 272 -18.21 -3.79 -24.95
N ASP A 273 -18.59 -4.49 -26.01
CA ASP A 273 -19.75 -4.18 -26.84
C ASP A 273 -20.95 -4.99 -26.33
N ILE A 274 -21.88 -4.33 -25.64
CA ILE A 274 -23.05 -4.98 -25.03
C ILE A 274 -24.21 -4.98 -26.04
N ALA A 275 -24.78 -6.16 -26.28
CA ALA A 275 -25.94 -6.29 -27.14
C ALA A 275 -27.21 -5.80 -26.40
N GLU A 276 -27.60 -4.54 -26.59
CA GLU A 276 -28.73 -3.91 -25.90
C GLU A 276 -30.03 -4.75 -25.94
N ASN A 277 -30.30 -5.41 -27.08
CA ASN A 277 -31.48 -6.25 -27.26
C ASN A 277 -31.46 -7.57 -26.47
N SER A 278 -30.32 -7.92 -25.86
CA SER A 278 -30.17 -9.09 -25.00
C SER A 278 -30.39 -8.78 -23.52
N ILE A 279 -30.47 -7.50 -23.16
CA ILE A 279 -30.55 -7.08 -21.76
C ILE A 279 -31.97 -7.30 -21.25
N LEU A 280 -32.10 -8.05 -20.17
CA LEU A 280 -33.36 -8.18 -19.44
C LEU A 280 -33.11 -8.25 -17.94
N ILE A 281 -34.07 -7.75 -17.18
CA ILE A 281 -34.11 -7.82 -15.72
C ILE A 281 -35.38 -8.57 -15.33
N ARG A 282 -35.27 -9.56 -14.46
CA ARG A 282 -36.42 -10.33 -13.98
C ARG A 282 -36.36 -10.61 -12.48
N PRO A 283 -37.46 -10.41 -11.72
CA PRO A 283 -37.52 -10.83 -10.32
C PRO A 283 -37.42 -12.36 -10.21
N ILE A 284 -36.65 -12.86 -9.23
CA ILE A 284 -36.56 -14.31 -8.96
C ILE A 284 -37.82 -14.76 -8.22
N GLY A 285 -38.46 -15.82 -8.71
CA GLY A 285 -39.63 -16.43 -8.06
C GLY A 285 -40.96 -15.70 -8.28
N SER A 286 -41.02 -14.78 -9.25
CA SER A 286 -42.26 -14.14 -9.70
C SER A 286 -42.59 -14.55 -11.13
N GLU A 287 -43.88 -14.53 -11.48
CA GLU A 287 -44.39 -14.70 -12.85
C GLU A 287 -44.51 -13.36 -13.60
N GLU A 288 -43.96 -12.28 -13.04
CA GLU A 288 -43.89 -10.97 -13.70
C GLU A 288 -43.11 -11.03 -15.03
N GLU A 289 -43.57 -10.26 -16.01
CA GLU A 289 -42.89 -10.12 -17.31
C GLU A 289 -41.48 -9.52 -17.14
N PRO A 290 -40.51 -9.90 -17.99
CA PRO A 290 -39.18 -9.32 -17.98
C PRO A 290 -39.22 -7.80 -18.23
N ILE A 291 -38.38 -7.09 -17.49
CA ILE A 291 -38.10 -5.68 -17.68
C ILE A 291 -36.99 -5.55 -18.71
N TYR A 292 -37.17 -4.67 -19.70
CA TYR A 292 -36.18 -4.35 -20.72
C TYR A 292 -35.61 -2.96 -20.45
N PRO A 293 -34.45 -2.84 -19.79
CA PRO A 293 -33.89 -1.54 -19.44
C PRO A 293 -33.25 -0.85 -20.64
N THR A 294 -33.09 0.48 -20.56
CA THR A 294 -32.21 1.23 -21.46
C THR A 294 -30.78 1.17 -20.96
N LEU A 295 -29.82 1.12 -21.88
CA LEU A 295 -28.39 1.08 -21.58
C LEU A 295 -27.76 2.46 -21.78
N GLU A 296 -27.04 2.96 -20.77
CA GLU A 296 -26.21 4.15 -20.88
C GLU A 296 -24.76 3.83 -20.50
N TYR A 297 -23.80 4.47 -21.18
CA TYR A 297 -22.37 4.31 -20.91
C TYR A 297 -21.81 5.56 -20.25
N ASN A 298 -21.07 5.37 -19.16
CA ASN A 298 -20.20 6.38 -18.58
C ASN A 298 -18.74 5.95 -18.73
N THR A 299 -18.09 6.41 -19.80
CA THR A 299 -16.72 6.01 -20.12
C THR A 299 -15.67 6.57 -19.16
N TYR A 300 -15.98 7.67 -18.47
CA TYR A 300 -15.06 8.29 -17.51
C TYR A 300 -14.91 7.44 -16.25
N TYR A 301 -16.03 7.00 -15.66
CA TYR A 301 -16.03 6.10 -14.51
C TYR A 301 -16.02 4.61 -14.90
N GLN A 302 -16.03 4.30 -16.21
CA GLN A 302 -16.09 2.94 -16.74
C GLN A 302 -17.33 2.16 -16.28
N PHE A 303 -18.48 2.86 -16.26
CA PHE A 303 -19.75 2.27 -15.89
C PHE A 303 -20.65 2.03 -17.10
N ILE A 304 -21.53 1.05 -16.93
CA ILE A 304 -22.79 0.96 -17.65
C ILE A 304 -23.93 1.16 -16.64
N ILE A 305 -24.99 1.83 -17.09
CA ILE A 305 -26.17 2.13 -16.29
C ILE A 305 -27.36 1.53 -17.02
N LEU A 306 -28.02 0.56 -16.39
CA LEU A 306 -29.25 -0.05 -16.87
C LEU A 306 -30.42 0.67 -16.21
N LYS A 307 -31.14 1.52 -16.95
CA LYS A 307 -32.30 2.25 -16.41
C LYS A 307 -33.59 1.50 -16.71
N SER A 308 -34.39 1.29 -15.69
CA SER A 308 -35.70 0.64 -15.78
C SER A 308 -36.82 1.66 -15.60
N ASP A 309 -37.90 1.50 -16.37
CA ASP A 309 -39.15 2.22 -16.14
C ASP A 309 -39.90 1.71 -14.90
N ALA A 310 -39.54 0.53 -14.38
CA ALA A 310 -40.12 -0.09 -13.21
C ALA A 310 -39.15 0.01 -12.01
N GLN A 311 -39.70 0.26 -10.82
CA GLN A 311 -38.91 0.32 -9.59
C GLN A 311 -38.54 -1.09 -9.12
N LEU A 312 -37.24 -1.35 -8.98
CA LEU A 312 -36.71 -2.53 -8.30
C LEU A 312 -36.93 -2.34 -6.80
N THR A 313 -37.53 -3.32 -6.13
CA THR A 313 -37.99 -3.19 -4.74
C THR A 313 -36.97 -3.78 -3.76
N ALA A 314 -36.65 -3.02 -2.72
CA ALA A 314 -35.82 -3.48 -1.60
C ALA A 314 -36.30 -4.82 -1.01
N GLY A 315 -35.35 -5.69 -0.69
CA GLY A 315 -35.56 -7.04 -0.17
C GLY A 315 -35.89 -8.11 -1.23
N LYS A 316 -36.17 -7.73 -2.49
CA LYS A 316 -36.35 -8.69 -3.58
C LYS A 316 -35.03 -9.03 -4.25
N THR A 317 -34.97 -10.23 -4.85
CA THR A 317 -33.85 -10.65 -5.69
C THR A 317 -34.23 -10.58 -7.15
N TYR A 318 -33.27 -10.17 -7.97
CA TYR A 318 -33.41 -9.97 -9.39
C TYR A 318 -32.31 -10.73 -10.13
N ILE A 319 -32.60 -11.07 -11.39
CA ILE A 319 -31.65 -11.58 -12.35
C ILE A 319 -31.49 -10.54 -13.44
N VAL A 320 -30.25 -10.18 -13.74
CA VAL A 320 -29.89 -9.40 -14.93
C VAL A 320 -29.18 -10.34 -15.90
N GLU A 321 -29.61 -10.36 -17.16
CA GLU A 321 -28.96 -11.12 -18.23
C GLU A 321 -28.51 -10.15 -19.31
N MET A 322 -27.31 -10.38 -19.88
CA MET A 322 -26.82 -9.64 -21.03
C MET A 322 -25.75 -10.43 -21.78
N SER A 323 -25.76 -10.30 -23.11
CA SER A 323 -24.71 -10.76 -24.01
C SER A 323 -23.80 -9.60 -24.38
N PHE A 324 -22.52 -9.88 -24.54
CA PHE A 324 -21.50 -8.90 -24.89
C PHE A 324 -20.41 -9.52 -25.75
N GLN A 325 -19.62 -8.68 -26.41
CA GLN A 325 -18.44 -9.07 -27.16
C GLN A 325 -17.25 -8.21 -26.74
N GLY A 326 -16.09 -8.84 -26.59
CA GLY A 326 -14.83 -8.14 -26.31
C GLY A 326 -13.75 -8.52 -27.31
N LYS A 327 -12.72 -7.66 -27.43
CA LYS A 327 -11.55 -7.92 -28.26
C LYS A 327 -10.46 -8.59 -27.43
N LEU A 328 -9.67 -9.45 -28.08
CA LEU A 328 -8.49 -10.05 -27.46
C LEU A 328 -7.23 -9.27 -27.87
N THR A 329 -6.52 -8.72 -26.90
CA THR A 329 -5.34 -7.87 -27.05
C THR A 329 -4.11 -8.46 -26.34
N TYR A 330 -2.92 -7.94 -26.65
CA TYR A 330 -1.65 -8.29 -25.98
C TYR A 330 -1.26 -7.24 -24.92
N ASP A 331 -2.25 -6.61 -24.28
CA ASP A 331 -2.03 -5.66 -23.18
C ASP A 331 -1.84 -6.35 -21.82
N LEU A 332 -1.97 -7.69 -21.77
CA LEU A 332 -1.71 -8.54 -20.61
C LEU A 332 -2.61 -8.27 -19.39
N VAL A 333 -3.78 -7.67 -19.62
CA VAL A 333 -4.81 -7.37 -18.61
C VAL A 333 -6.21 -7.71 -19.12
N GLY A 334 -7.17 -7.89 -18.23
CA GLY A 334 -8.50 -8.37 -18.59
C GLY A 334 -8.45 -9.80 -19.10
N LEU A 335 -9.26 -10.13 -20.11
CA LEU A 335 -9.12 -11.37 -20.88
C LEU A 335 -8.25 -11.10 -22.10
N TYR A 336 -7.00 -11.56 -22.06
CA TYR A 336 -5.99 -11.19 -23.04
C TYR A 336 -5.48 -12.39 -23.84
N LEU A 337 -4.81 -12.09 -24.94
CA LEU A 337 -4.18 -13.04 -25.84
C LEU A 337 -2.73 -13.29 -25.42
N SER A 338 -2.35 -14.56 -25.32
CA SER A 338 -0.95 -15.01 -25.21
C SER A 338 -0.65 -15.99 -26.34
N SER A 339 0.63 -16.16 -26.66
CA SER A 339 1.04 -17.11 -27.68
C SER A 339 2.43 -17.66 -27.44
N TYR A 340 2.69 -18.85 -27.96
CA TYR A 340 4.04 -19.39 -27.99
C TYR A 340 4.28 -20.14 -29.30
N LYS A 341 5.55 -20.41 -29.58
CA LYS A 341 5.96 -21.19 -30.74
C LYS A 341 6.30 -22.61 -30.30
N ARG A 342 5.51 -23.59 -30.74
CA ARG A 342 5.74 -24.99 -30.40
C ARG A 342 7.01 -25.50 -31.05
N GLN A 343 7.90 -26.12 -30.28
CA GLN A 343 9.22 -26.52 -30.76
C GLN A 343 9.14 -27.68 -31.77
N SER A 344 8.20 -28.61 -31.57
CA SER A 344 8.09 -29.83 -32.39
C SER A 344 7.83 -29.58 -33.87
N ASP A 345 7.07 -28.53 -34.21
CA ASP A 345 6.65 -28.23 -35.59
C ASP A 345 6.76 -26.75 -35.97
N ASN A 346 7.30 -25.91 -35.08
CA ASN A 346 7.54 -24.49 -35.29
C ASN A 346 6.25 -23.68 -35.57
N THR A 347 5.10 -24.19 -35.14
CA THR A 347 3.79 -23.54 -35.30
C THR A 347 3.49 -22.57 -34.16
N TRP A 348 2.77 -21.49 -34.47
CA TRP A 348 2.26 -20.57 -33.45
C TRP A 348 0.99 -21.14 -32.84
N ILE A 349 0.99 -21.24 -31.51
CA ILE A 349 -0.18 -21.60 -30.72
C ILE A 349 -0.67 -20.34 -30.01
N TYR A 350 -1.97 -20.07 -30.17
CA TYR A 350 -2.64 -18.96 -29.51
C TYR A 350 -3.48 -19.48 -28.36
N GLN A 351 -3.49 -18.72 -27.27
CA GLN A 351 -4.19 -19.05 -26.04
C GLN A 351 -4.74 -17.76 -25.40
N VAL A 352 -5.69 -17.91 -24.48
CA VAL A 352 -6.15 -16.78 -23.68
C VAL A 352 -5.93 -17.04 -22.21
N ALA A 353 -5.63 -15.98 -21.48
CA ALA A 353 -5.49 -15.97 -20.04
C ALA A 353 -6.13 -14.70 -19.48
N THR A 354 -6.36 -14.69 -18.18
CA THR A 354 -6.98 -13.57 -17.46
C THR A 354 -5.99 -12.92 -16.50
N GLN A 355 -6.00 -11.59 -16.41
CA GLN A 355 -5.35 -10.83 -15.34
C GLN A 355 -6.29 -9.69 -14.94
N PHE A 356 -7.00 -9.86 -13.82
CA PHE A 356 -8.07 -8.94 -13.43
C PHE A 356 -7.68 -7.95 -12.33
N GLN A 357 -6.62 -8.22 -11.57
CA GLN A 357 -6.13 -7.26 -10.60
C GLN A 357 -5.48 -6.06 -11.32
N ALA A 358 -5.77 -4.82 -10.93
CA ALA A 358 -6.65 -4.43 -9.83
C ALA A 358 -8.14 -4.26 -10.20
N THR A 359 -8.43 -3.74 -11.40
CA THR A 359 -9.79 -3.34 -11.83
C THR A 359 -10.09 -3.73 -13.28
N GLU A 360 -9.62 -4.90 -13.72
CA GLU A 360 -9.65 -5.30 -15.13
C GLU A 360 -10.61 -6.48 -15.39
N ALA A 361 -11.32 -7.01 -14.38
CA ALA A 361 -12.42 -7.97 -14.61
C ALA A 361 -13.51 -7.35 -15.49
N ARG A 362 -13.74 -6.04 -15.34
CA ARG A 362 -14.65 -5.23 -16.17
C ARG A 362 -14.30 -5.19 -17.67
N LYS A 363 -13.09 -5.61 -18.08
CA LYS A 363 -12.72 -5.82 -19.50
C LYS A 363 -13.15 -7.18 -20.04
N ALA A 364 -13.43 -8.14 -19.17
CA ALA A 364 -13.82 -9.49 -19.55
C ALA A 364 -15.33 -9.69 -19.49
N PHE A 365 -16.02 -9.06 -18.54
CA PHE A 365 -17.49 -9.11 -18.44
C PHE A 365 -18.02 -7.93 -17.60
N PRO A 366 -19.25 -7.45 -17.84
CA PRO A 366 -19.86 -6.43 -16.99
C PRO A 366 -20.11 -6.96 -15.58
N CYS A 367 -19.62 -6.27 -14.54
CA CYS A 367 -19.68 -6.76 -13.16
C CYS A 367 -19.58 -5.67 -12.09
N PHE A 368 -19.83 -6.05 -10.84
CA PHE A 368 -19.58 -5.19 -9.67
C PHE A 368 -18.10 -5.30 -9.32
N ASP A 369 -17.25 -4.65 -10.11
CA ASP A 369 -15.79 -4.82 -10.06
C ASP A 369 -15.10 -4.03 -8.93
N GLU A 370 -15.51 -4.32 -7.69
CA GLU A 370 -14.94 -3.78 -6.45
C GLU A 370 -14.71 -4.91 -5.44
N PRO A 371 -13.55 -4.96 -4.75
CA PRO A 371 -13.15 -6.12 -3.96
C PRO A 371 -14.08 -6.40 -2.77
N ALA A 372 -14.72 -5.37 -2.21
CA ALA A 372 -15.68 -5.52 -1.10
C ALA A 372 -16.99 -6.21 -1.53
N ILE A 373 -17.33 -6.16 -2.82
CA ILE A 373 -18.58 -6.69 -3.37
C ILE A 373 -18.36 -8.14 -3.86
N LYS A 374 -18.31 -9.08 -2.91
CA LYS A 374 -18.06 -10.49 -3.20
C LYS A 374 -19.30 -11.21 -3.73
N ALA A 375 -19.09 -12.20 -4.58
CA ALA A 375 -20.12 -13.10 -5.09
C ALA A 375 -19.57 -14.50 -5.37
N LYS A 376 -20.44 -15.45 -5.68
CA LYS A 376 -20.04 -16.74 -6.24
C LYS A 376 -20.01 -16.68 -7.76
N PHE A 377 -19.24 -17.59 -8.37
CA PHE A 377 -19.13 -17.69 -9.82
C PHE A 377 -19.38 -19.12 -10.28
N ARG A 378 -20.21 -19.27 -11.32
CA ARG A 378 -20.35 -20.48 -12.13
C ARG A 378 -19.86 -20.15 -13.52
N VAL A 379 -18.68 -20.63 -13.85
CA VAL A 379 -18.01 -20.33 -15.11
C VAL A 379 -18.27 -21.45 -16.11
N THR A 380 -18.54 -21.06 -17.35
CA THR A 380 -18.60 -21.95 -18.51
C THR A 380 -17.64 -21.43 -19.57
N ILE A 381 -16.66 -22.23 -19.94
CA ILE A 381 -15.70 -21.86 -21.00
C ILE A 381 -15.96 -22.72 -22.23
N VAL A 382 -16.20 -22.06 -23.37
CA VAL A 382 -16.47 -22.70 -24.65
C VAL A 382 -15.21 -22.67 -25.50
N ARG A 383 -14.63 -23.84 -25.75
CA ARG A 383 -13.35 -23.99 -26.47
C ARG A 383 -13.43 -25.06 -27.55
N LYS A 384 -12.42 -25.12 -28.42
CA LYS A 384 -12.28 -26.25 -29.35
C LYS A 384 -11.83 -27.51 -28.60
N ASN A 385 -12.28 -28.66 -29.07
CA ASN A 385 -12.03 -29.96 -28.45
C ASN A 385 -10.55 -30.35 -28.28
N HIS A 386 -9.63 -29.77 -29.06
CA HIS A 386 -8.19 -30.02 -28.97
C HIS A 386 -7.46 -29.13 -27.95
N MET A 387 -8.13 -28.10 -27.43
CA MET A 387 -7.63 -27.26 -26.33
C MET A 387 -8.14 -27.80 -25.00
N VAL A 388 -7.60 -27.31 -23.89
CA VAL A 388 -8.11 -27.46 -22.53
C VAL A 388 -8.58 -26.10 -22.02
N SER A 389 -9.48 -26.09 -21.02
CA SER A 389 -9.82 -24.88 -20.28
C SER A 389 -9.63 -25.11 -18.80
N LEU A 390 -9.06 -24.11 -18.12
CA LEU A 390 -8.80 -24.11 -16.69
C LEU A 390 -9.58 -22.94 -16.08
N SER A 391 -10.07 -23.09 -14.85
CA SER A 391 -10.67 -22.00 -14.06
C SER A 391 -10.43 -22.27 -12.56
N ASN A 392 -10.94 -21.42 -11.66
CA ASN A 392 -10.72 -21.49 -10.21
C ASN A 392 -11.10 -22.84 -9.58
N THR A 393 -12.10 -23.54 -10.13
CA THR A 393 -12.65 -24.80 -9.60
C THR A 393 -12.53 -25.96 -10.59
N ASP A 394 -12.92 -27.16 -10.18
CA ASP A 394 -12.93 -28.34 -11.06
C ASP A 394 -14.04 -28.27 -12.12
N VAL A 395 -13.79 -28.91 -13.28
CA VAL A 395 -14.82 -29.12 -14.31
C VAL A 395 -15.84 -30.14 -13.80
N LEU A 396 -17.11 -29.73 -13.69
CA LEU A 396 -18.24 -30.59 -13.29
C LEU A 396 -18.74 -31.46 -14.45
N ARG A 397 -18.87 -30.85 -15.63
CA ARG A 397 -19.37 -31.54 -16.84
C ARG A 397 -18.86 -30.87 -18.10
N GLN A 398 -18.80 -31.65 -19.17
CA GLN A 398 -18.49 -31.17 -20.51
C GLN A 398 -19.68 -31.38 -21.43
N GLU A 399 -19.98 -30.38 -22.25
CA GLU A 399 -21.08 -30.40 -23.20
C GLU A 399 -20.55 -30.20 -24.61
N VAL A 400 -20.69 -31.23 -25.45
CA VAL A 400 -20.28 -31.15 -26.86
C VAL A 400 -21.30 -30.32 -27.63
N ARG A 401 -20.83 -29.24 -28.25
CA ARG A 401 -21.60 -28.36 -29.13
C ARG A 401 -21.21 -28.60 -30.60
N SER A 402 -21.97 -28.05 -31.54
CA SER A 402 -21.68 -28.17 -32.97
C SER A 402 -20.30 -27.62 -33.34
N ASN A 403 -19.72 -28.04 -34.47
CA ASN A 403 -18.43 -27.53 -35.00
C ASN A 403 -17.21 -27.75 -34.08
N ASN A 404 -17.15 -28.90 -33.40
CA ASN A 404 -16.06 -29.31 -32.49
C ASN A 404 -15.85 -28.37 -31.29
N TRP A 405 -16.88 -27.59 -30.93
CA TRP A 405 -16.88 -26.80 -29.70
C TRP A 405 -17.30 -27.68 -28.53
N VAL A 406 -16.69 -27.43 -27.38
CA VAL A 406 -17.01 -28.08 -26.10
C VAL A 406 -17.17 -26.97 -25.06
N ALA A 407 -18.27 -26.99 -24.33
CA ALA A 407 -18.49 -26.12 -23.18
C ALA A 407 -18.13 -26.88 -21.90
N ASP A 408 -17.08 -26.43 -21.22
CA ASP A 408 -16.67 -26.92 -19.91
C ASP A 408 -17.41 -26.14 -18.83
N HIS A 409 -18.22 -26.83 -18.03
CA HIS A 409 -18.98 -26.24 -16.93
C HIS A 409 -18.23 -26.47 -15.64
N PHE A 410 -17.73 -25.41 -15.02
CA PHE A 410 -16.96 -25.45 -13.78
C PHE A 410 -17.86 -25.46 -12.55
N ALA A 411 -17.33 -25.97 -11.43
CA ALA A 411 -18.05 -25.95 -10.15
C ALA A 411 -18.23 -24.51 -9.63
N GLU A 412 -19.27 -24.31 -8.83
CA GLU A 412 -19.50 -23.02 -8.18
C GLU A 412 -18.35 -22.68 -7.23
N THR A 413 -17.82 -21.47 -7.33
CA THR A 413 -16.77 -20.97 -6.43
C THR A 413 -17.34 -20.69 -5.02
N PRO A 414 -16.47 -20.65 -4.00
CA PRO A 414 -16.77 -19.90 -2.78
C PRO A 414 -17.06 -18.41 -3.07
N MET A 415 -17.55 -17.69 -2.05
CA MET A 415 -17.73 -16.23 -2.14
C MET A 415 -16.37 -15.55 -2.27
N MET A 416 -16.12 -14.90 -3.40
CA MET A 416 -14.85 -14.24 -3.69
C MET A 416 -15.06 -12.93 -4.46
N SER A 417 -14.00 -12.14 -4.56
CA SER A 417 -14.00 -10.87 -5.30
C SER A 417 -13.80 -11.11 -6.80
N THR A 418 -14.27 -10.21 -7.65
CA THR A 418 -14.17 -10.30 -9.12
C THR A 418 -12.73 -10.45 -9.61
N TYR A 419 -11.77 -9.75 -9.00
CA TYR A 419 -10.37 -9.77 -9.42
C TYR A 419 -9.67 -11.14 -9.24
N LEU A 420 -10.21 -12.03 -8.40
CA LEU A 420 -9.67 -13.39 -8.19
C LEU A 420 -10.19 -14.40 -9.20
N LEU A 421 -11.22 -14.05 -9.98
CA LEU A 421 -11.74 -14.93 -11.02
C LEU A 421 -10.68 -15.11 -12.11
N ALA A 422 -10.44 -16.35 -12.53
CA ALA A 422 -9.50 -16.64 -13.59
C ALA A 422 -9.96 -17.77 -14.49
N PHE A 423 -9.53 -17.71 -15.75
CA PHE A 423 -9.63 -18.82 -16.67
C PHE A 423 -8.57 -18.73 -17.78
N VAL A 424 -8.11 -19.90 -18.20
CA VAL A 424 -7.10 -20.05 -19.26
C VAL A 424 -7.63 -21.04 -20.30
N VAL A 425 -7.45 -20.74 -21.59
CA VAL A 425 -7.71 -21.68 -22.68
C VAL A 425 -6.42 -21.90 -23.46
N CYS A 426 -5.84 -23.09 -23.35
CA CYS A 426 -4.51 -23.43 -23.86
C CYS A 426 -4.47 -24.89 -24.36
N ASP A 427 -3.30 -25.38 -24.80
CA ASP A 427 -3.04 -26.80 -25.14
C ASP A 427 -1.99 -27.44 -24.22
N PHE A 428 -1.87 -26.91 -23.00
CA PHE A 428 -0.88 -27.28 -21.99
C PHE A 428 -1.06 -28.71 -21.46
N GLU A 429 0.03 -29.20 -20.88
CA GLU A 429 0.09 -30.43 -20.09
C GLU A 429 0.47 -30.07 -18.65
N HIS A 430 0.38 -31.03 -17.74
CA HIS A 430 0.70 -30.81 -16.33
C HIS A 430 1.39 -31.99 -15.68
N THR A 431 2.17 -31.68 -14.66
CA THR A 431 2.51 -32.60 -13.57
C THR A 431 1.48 -32.46 -12.45
N SER A 432 1.32 -33.49 -11.62
CA SER A 432 0.33 -33.47 -10.53
C SER A 432 0.82 -34.19 -9.29
N ASP A 433 0.37 -33.70 -8.13
CA ASP A 433 0.55 -34.33 -6.82
C ASP A 433 -0.77 -34.29 -6.03
N ILE A 434 -0.91 -35.16 -5.03
CA ILE A 434 -2.08 -35.18 -4.14
C ILE A 434 -1.59 -35.22 -2.70
N GLU A 435 -1.85 -34.14 -1.97
CA GLU A 435 -1.53 -34.01 -0.55
C GLU A 435 -2.77 -33.56 0.23
N ASN A 436 -2.99 -34.12 1.42
CA ASN A 436 -4.15 -33.85 2.27
C ASN A 436 -5.54 -33.95 1.61
N GLY A 437 -5.65 -34.66 0.49
CA GLY A 437 -6.89 -34.78 -0.30
C GLY A 437 -7.16 -33.62 -1.26
N VAL A 438 -6.22 -32.68 -1.39
CA VAL A 438 -6.20 -31.61 -2.40
C VAL A 438 -5.34 -32.06 -3.57
N THR A 439 -5.82 -31.86 -4.81
CA THR A 439 -5.03 -32.12 -6.02
C THR A 439 -4.23 -30.88 -6.41
N PHE A 440 -2.91 -30.98 -6.43
CA PHE A 440 -2.02 -29.94 -6.94
C PHE A 440 -1.63 -30.28 -8.37
N ARG A 441 -1.65 -29.29 -9.27
CA ARG A 441 -1.14 -29.46 -10.63
C ARG A 441 -0.29 -28.27 -11.03
N SER A 442 0.78 -28.52 -11.76
CA SER A 442 1.61 -27.47 -12.35
C SER A 442 1.56 -27.61 -13.86
N TRP A 443 0.99 -26.61 -14.54
CA TRP A 443 0.66 -26.60 -15.96
C TRP A 443 1.67 -25.77 -16.73
N ALA A 444 2.15 -26.29 -17.86
CA ALA A 444 3.00 -25.55 -18.79
C ALA A 444 2.81 -26.06 -20.23
N ARG A 445 3.40 -25.34 -21.19
CA ARG A 445 3.47 -25.83 -22.56
C ARG A 445 4.23 -27.16 -22.61
N ARG A 446 3.80 -28.05 -23.50
CA ARG A 446 4.25 -29.46 -23.57
C ARG A 446 5.76 -29.64 -23.63
N ASP A 447 6.44 -28.70 -24.30
CA ASP A 447 7.89 -28.75 -24.50
C ASP A 447 8.69 -28.59 -23.20
N VAL A 448 8.11 -28.03 -22.13
CA VAL A 448 8.79 -27.72 -20.84
C VAL A 448 7.99 -28.18 -19.62
N VAL A 449 7.01 -29.06 -19.79
CA VAL A 449 6.17 -29.54 -18.68
C VAL A 449 6.99 -30.22 -17.57
N ASN A 450 8.13 -30.83 -17.90
CA ASN A 450 9.00 -31.46 -16.91
C ASN A 450 9.71 -30.45 -15.99
N GLU A 451 9.88 -29.20 -16.42
CA GLU A 451 10.48 -28.12 -15.61
C GLU A 451 9.53 -27.62 -14.50
N THR A 452 8.31 -28.18 -14.43
CA THR A 452 7.31 -27.85 -13.42
C THR A 452 7.40 -28.70 -12.14
N GLU A 453 8.23 -29.75 -12.13
CA GLU A 453 8.29 -30.71 -11.01
C GLU A 453 8.72 -30.04 -9.69
N TYR A 454 9.67 -29.11 -9.75
CA TYR A 454 10.14 -28.40 -8.56
C TYR A 454 9.07 -27.48 -7.97
N SER A 455 8.40 -26.68 -8.80
CA SER A 455 7.34 -25.77 -8.35
C SER A 455 6.12 -26.54 -7.83
N LEU A 456 5.76 -27.67 -8.46
CA LEU A 456 4.75 -28.60 -7.94
C LEU A 456 5.09 -29.07 -6.53
N LYS A 457 6.33 -29.54 -6.32
CA LYS A 457 6.76 -30.05 -5.02
C LYS A 457 6.72 -28.97 -3.95
N VAL A 458 7.32 -27.81 -4.22
CA VAL A 458 7.26 -26.67 -3.29
C VAL A 458 5.81 -26.31 -2.98
N GLY A 459 4.95 -26.26 -4.00
CA GLY A 459 3.57 -25.84 -3.80
C GLY A 459 2.77 -26.77 -2.89
N SER A 460 2.91 -28.08 -3.06
CA SER A 460 2.27 -29.08 -2.20
C SER A 460 2.80 -29.06 -0.76
N ASP A 461 4.12 -28.96 -0.58
CA ASP A 461 4.77 -28.95 0.74
C ASP A 461 4.42 -27.67 1.52
N MET A 462 4.46 -26.51 0.86
CA MET A 462 4.16 -25.21 1.48
C MET A 462 2.68 -25.06 1.83
N MET A 463 1.78 -25.56 0.98
CA MET A 463 0.35 -25.58 1.31
C MET A 463 0.09 -26.43 2.55
N THR A 464 0.69 -27.62 2.63
CA THR A 464 0.61 -28.49 3.82
C THR A 464 1.12 -27.77 5.07
N TYR A 465 2.26 -27.08 4.96
CA TYR A 465 2.80 -26.27 6.06
C TYR A 465 1.84 -25.16 6.49
N PHE A 466 1.22 -24.44 5.56
CA PHE A 466 0.28 -23.37 5.88
C PHE A 466 -1.00 -23.90 6.53
N GLU A 467 -1.55 -25.01 6.05
CA GLU A 467 -2.70 -25.67 6.66
C GLU A 467 -2.43 -26.04 8.12
N ASP A 468 -1.26 -26.64 8.38
CA ASP A 468 -0.84 -27.06 9.73
C ASP A 468 -0.53 -25.85 10.64
N TYR A 469 0.11 -24.80 10.11
CA TYR A 469 0.50 -23.63 10.90
C TYR A 469 -0.71 -22.76 11.27
N LEU A 470 -1.66 -22.57 10.36
CA LEU A 470 -2.86 -21.76 10.59
C LEU A 470 -4.02 -22.53 11.22
N ASP A 471 -3.98 -23.86 11.19
CA ASP A 471 -5.11 -24.73 11.53
C ASP A 471 -6.35 -24.43 10.68
N VAL A 472 -6.12 -24.09 9.40
CA VAL A 472 -7.16 -23.79 8.40
C VAL A 472 -6.86 -24.56 7.12
N LYS A 473 -7.80 -25.41 6.70
CA LYS A 473 -7.68 -26.18 5.46
C LYS A 473 -8.05 -25.36 4.23
N LEU A 474 -7.42 -25.67 3.10
CA LEU A 474 -7.83 -25.10 1.82
C LEU A 474 -9.29 -25.52 1.51
N PRO A 475 -10.20 -24.58 1.22
CA PRO A 475 -11.61 -24.89 0.98
C PRO A 475 -11.89 -25.49 -0.41
N LEU A 476 -10.87 -25.57 -1.27
CA LEU A 476 -10.96 -26.08 -2.64
C LEU A 476 -10.40 -27.50 -2.74
N SER A 477 -10.96 -28.31 -3.64
CA SER A 477 -10.49 -29.67 -3.94
C SER A 477 -9.18 -29.71 -4.72
N LYS A 478 -8.74 -28.57 -5.26
CA LYS A 478 -7.57 -28.46 -6.11
C LYS A 478 -6.88 -27.10 -6.02
N SER A 479 -5.61 -27.08 -6.39
CA SER A 479 -4.82 -25.87 -6.66
C SER A 479 -3.99 -26.09 -7.94
N ASP A 480 -4.30 -25.32 -8.97
CA ASP A 480 -3.53 -25.34 -10.23
C ASP A 480 -2.56 -24.15 -10.26
N MET A 481 -1.29 -24.40 -10.58
CA MET A 481 -0.27 -23.39 -10.87
C MET A 481 -0.02 -23.41 -12.38
N VAL A 482 -0.09 -22.28 -13.08
CA VAL A 482 -0.02 -22.24 -14.54
C VAL A 482 1.09 -21.30 -15.01
N ALA A 483 2.10 -21.86 -15.69
CA ALA A 483 3.17 -21.11 -16.34
C ALA A 483 2.68 -20.52 -17.67
N VAL A 484 2.31 -19.24 -17.68
CA VAL A 484 1.84 -18.51 -18.86
C VAL A 484 3.03 -17.81 -19.54
N PRO A 485 3.25 -18.00 -20.86
CA PRO A 485 4.37 -17.42 -21.61
C PRO A 485 4.43 -15.89 -21.53
N ASP A 486 3.27 -15.24 -21.69
CA ASP A 486 3.15 -13.78 -21.63
C ASP A 486 2.33 -13.40 -20.39
N PHE A 487 2.99 -12.84 -19.38
CA PHE A 487 2.34 -12.35 -18.15
C PHE A 487 2.91 -10.99 -17.76
N GLY A 488 2.05 -10.03 -17.41
CA GLY A 488 2.44 -8.65 -17.11
C GLY A 488 3.20 -8.49 -15.78
N SER A 489 2.83 -9.32 -14.80
CA SER A 489 3.46 -9.43 -13.47
C SER A 489 4.34 -10.68 -13.37
N GLU A 490 4.90 -10.98 -12.20
CA GLU A 490 5.59 -12.25 -11.96
C GLU A 490 4.61 -13.41 -11.71
N ALA A 491 3.53 -13.13 -10.96
CA ALA A 491 2.44 -14.07 -10.71
C ALA A 491 1.15 -13.33 -10.30
N MET A 492 0.06 -14.09 -10.10
CA MET A 492 -1.23 -13.61 -9.62
C MET A 492 -1.96 -14.73 -8.86
N GLU A 493 -2.45 -14.40 -7.66
CA GLU A 493 -3.00 -15.30 -6.65
C GLU A 493 -4.43 -15.78 -6.91
N ASN A 494 -4.86 -15.93 -8.17
CA ASN A 494 -6.25 -16.28 -8.47
C ASN A 494 -6.65 -17.60 -7.78
N TRP A 495 -7.76 -17.57 -7.03
CA TRP A 495 -8.08 -18.63 -6.06
C TRP A 495 -8.22 -20.00 -6.72
N GLY A 496 -7.31 -20.94 -6.42
CA GLY A 496 -7.27 -22.28 -6.99
C GLY A 496 -6.74 -22.38 -8.44
N LEU A 497 -6.41 -21.27 -9.11
CA LEU A 497 -5.79 -21.25 -10.45
C LEU A 497 -4.74 -20.14 -10.52
N ILE A 498 -3.63 -20.32 -9.82
CA ILE A 498 -2.57 -19.32 -9.70
C ILE A 498 -1.82 -19.23 -11.03
N LEU A 499 -1.67 -18.01 -11.56
CA LEU A 499 -1.01 -17.76 -12.83
C LEU A 499 0.39 -17.20 -12.58
N TYR A 500 1.39 -17.73 -13.28
CA TYR A 500 2.78 -17.31 -13.17
C TYR A 500 3.31 -16.96 -14.54
N LYS A 501 4.23 -16.00 -14.60
CA LYS A 501 5.09 -15.84 -15.76
C LYS A 501 5.97 -17.08 -15.92
N GLU A 502 6.06 -17.61 -17.14
CA GLU A 502 6.82 -18.83 -17.41
C GLU A 502 8.26 -18.78 -16.88
N SER A 503 8.95 -17.65 -17.06
CA SER A 503 10.33 -17.43 -16.58
C SER A 503 10.48 -17.40 -15.05
N SER A 504 9.39 -17.33 -14.30
CA SER A 504 9.40 -17.14 -12.85
C SER A 504 9.00 -18.41 -12.07
N ILE A 505 8.50 -19.45 -12.74
CA ILE A 505 8.04 -20.70 -12.09
C ILE A 505 8.70 -21.97 -12.63
N LEU A 506 9.22 -21.96 -13.86
CA LEU A 506 9.90 -23.12 -14.43
C LEU A 506 11.32 -23.23 -13.87
N TYR A 507 11.73 -24.46 -13.56
CA TYR A 507 13.06 -24.76 -13.05
C TYR A 507 13.63 -25.99 -13.75
N ASP A 508 14.72 -25.80 -14.47
CA ASP A 508 15.53 -26.87 -15.03
C ASP A 508 16.77 -27.07 -14.15
N PRO A 509 16.95 -28.22 -13.47
CA PRO A 509 18.13 -28.44 -12.61
C PRO A 509 19.47 -28.40 -13.37
N ASP A 510 19.46 -28.51 -14.70
CA ASP A 510 20.65 -28.50 -15.54
C ASP A 510 21.03 -27.10 -16.06
N GLU A 511 20.07 -26.17 -16.13
CA GLU A 511 20.25 -24.84 -16.72
C GLU A 511 19.94 -23.70 -15.73
N SER A 512 18.98 -23.90 -14.82
CA SER A 512 18.58 -22.92 -13.80
C SER A 512 19.52 -22.91 -12.61
N SER A 513 19.74 -21.73 -12.05
CA SER A 513 20.66 -21.50 -10.94
C SER A 513 20.04 -21.80 -9.57
N GLU A 514 20.88 -21.82 -8.52
CA GLU A 514 20.36 -21.84 -7.15
C GLU A 514 19.54 -20.59 -6.82
N ARG A 515 19.85 -19.44 -7.44
CA ARG A 515 19.07 -18.23 -7.24
C ARG A 515 17.66 -18.39 -7.81
N ASP A 516 17.54 -18.90 -9.03
CA ASP A 516 16.25 -19.17 -9.67
C ASP A 516 15.46 -20.18 -8.83
N LYS A 517 16.14 -21.20 -8.29
CA LYS A 517 15.54 -22.17 -7.36
C LYS A 517 14.97 -21.51 -6.10
N GLN A 518 15.66 -20.52 -5.53
CA GLN A 518 15.18 -19.76 -4.39
C GLN A 518 13.99 -18.87 -4.77
N GLU A 519 14.10 -18.16 -5.90
CA GLU A 519 13.07 -17.23 -6.39
C GLU A 519 11.77 -17.97 -6.72
N VAL A 520 11.84 -19.11 -7.41
CA VAL A 520 10.68 -19.99 -7.66
C VAL A 520 10.03 -20.42 -6.34
N ALA A 521 10.83 -20.87 -5.36
CA ALA A 521 10.28 -21.32 -4.09
C ALA A 521 9.60 -20.20 -3.29
N MET A 522 10.23 -19.01 -3.28
CA MET A 522 9.67 -17.82 -2.64
C MET A 522 8.38 -17.37 -3.32
N LEU A 523 8.35 -17.29 -4.64
CA LEU A 523 7.19 -16.84 -5.39
C LEU A 523 6.03 -17.84 -5.25
N VAL A 524 6.28 -19.14 -5.39
CA VAL A 524 5.26 -20.17 -5.15
C VAL A 524 4.70 -20.07 -3.72
N SER A 525 5.58 -19.89 -2.71
CA SER A 525 5.16 -19.71 -1.32
C SER A 525 4.34 -18.44 -1.12
N HIS A 526 4.70 -17.34 -1.79
CA HIS A 526 3.98 -16.06 -1.75
C HIS A 526 2.55 -16.19 -2.28
N GLU A 527 2.39 -16.75 -3.48
CA GLU A 527 1.07 -16.91 -4.09
C GLU A 527 0.17 -17.89 -3.31
N LEU A 528 0.77 -18.94 -2.73
CA LEU A 528 0.03 -19.89 -1.89
C LEU A 528 -0.34 -19.29 -0.54
N ALA A 529 0.48 -18.39 0.01
CA ALA A 529 0.13 -17.64 1.20
C ALA A 529 -1.10 -16.76 0.97
N HIS A 530 -1.28 -16.19 -0.22
CA HIS A 530 -2.51 -15.46 -0.59
C HIS A 530 -3.77 -16.34 -0.68
N GLN A 531 -3.61 -17.65 -0.87
CA GLN A 531 -4.75 -18.59 -0.79
C GLN A 531 -5.22 -18.77 0.66
N MET A 532 -4.40 -18.35 1.63
CA MET A 532 -4.61 -18.43 3.05
C MET A 532 -4.94 -17.07 3.64
N ASN A 533 -5.61 -17.08 4.78
CA ASN A 533 -6.15 -15.88 5.36
C ASN A 533 -5.12 -15.02 6.16
N ASP A 534 -3.85 -15.42 6.33
CA ASP A 534 -3.07 -14.85 7.45
C ASP A 534 -1.53 -14.76 7.24
N PHE A 535 -0.98 -14.46 6.04
CA PHE A 535 0.49 -14.46 5.88
C PHE A 535 1.13 -13.41 4.96
N VAL A 536 2.31 -12.90 5.39
CA VAL A 536 3.41 -12.40 4.54
C VAL A 536 4.78 -12.62 5.22
N PHE A 537 5.85 -12.86 4.46
CA PHE A 537 7.25 -12.90 4.94
C PHE A 537 8.28 -12.25 3.98
N GLU A 538 9.34 -11.69 4.59
CA GLU A 538 10.71 -11.38 4.12
C GLU A 538 11.00 -10.26 3.10
N ILE A 539 10.86 -8.98 3.48
CA ILE A 539 11.47 -7.88 2.70
C ILE A 539 11.75 -6.62 3.59
N ILE A 540 12.88 -6.55 4.32
CA ILE A 540 13.10 -5.44 5.29
C ILE A 540 14.08 -4.38 4.77
N HIS A 541 15.21 -4.80 4.19
CA HIS A 541 16.24 -3.85 3.76
C HIS A 541 15.78 -2.99 2.58
N SER A 542 15.07 -3.60 1.62
CA SER A 542 14.42 -2.88 0.53
C SER A 542 13.34 -1.93 1.08
N ALA A 543 12.51 -2.41 2.02
CA ALA A 543 11.41 -1.62 2.59
C ALA A 543 11.92 -0.36 3.27
N LEU A 544 12.93 -0.54 4.15
CA LEU A 544 13.57 0.57 4.85
C LEU A 544 14.25 1.52 3.86
N LYS A 545 14.83 1.02 2.75
CA LYS A 545 15.42 1.89 1.74
C LYS A 545 14.35 2.75 1.03
N TRP A 546 13.24 2.14 0.61
CA TRP A 546 12.16 2.82 -0.12
C TRP A 546 11.33 3.76 0.75
N ASP A 547 10.97 3.29 1.94
CA ASP A 547 10.20 4.04 2.95
C ASP A 547 11.05 5.14 3.62
N GLY A 548 12.34 5.27 3.30
CA GLY A 548 13.21 6.36 3.79
C GLY A 548 13.13 7.65 2.97
N VAL A 549 12.42 7.66 1.84
CA VAL A 549 12.33 8.83 0.92
C VAL A 549 11.19 9.77 1.36
N ALA A 550 11.39 11.09 1.25
CA ALA A 550 10.50 12.11 1.81
C ALA A 550 9.08 12.19 1.20
N GLU A 551 8.93 11.97 -0.11
CA GLU A 551 7.65 12.09 -0.84
C GLU A 551 6.77 10.82 -0.79
N ARG A 552 6.97 9.94 0.20
CA ARG A 552 6.33 8.60 0.23
C ARG A 552 5.05 8.58 1.06
N ARG A 553 4.14 7.68 0.70
CA ARG A 553 2.83 7.54 1.35
C ARG A 553 2.91 6.71 2.64
N PRO A 554 1.96 6.87 3.59
CA PRO A 554 1.75 5.87 4.64
C PRO A 554 1.32 4.53 4.02
N VAL A 555 1.41 3.44 4.80
CA VAL A 555 0.88 2.13 4.37
C VAL A 555 -0.61 2.27 4.02
N TYR A 556 -1.35 3.00 4.85
CA TYR A 556 -2.72 3.39 4.55
C TYR A 556 -2.78 4.70 3.77
N LYS A 557 -3.37 4.68 2.57
CA LYS A 557 -3.69 5.87 1.77
C LYS A 557 -5.00 5.64 1.02
N GLU A 558 -5.86 6.65 1.01
CA GLU A 558 -7.10 6.62 0.22
C GLU A 558 -6.79 6.87 -1.27
N VAL A 559 -7.39 6.06 -2.13
CA VAL A 559 -7.24 6.11 -3.60
C VAL A 559 -8.62 6.00 -4.24
N SER A 560 -8.79 6.45 -5.48
CA SER A 560 -10.10 6.42 -6.14
C SER A 560 -10.04 5.99 -7.61
N PHE A 561 -9.00 6.36 -8.36
CA PHE A 561 -8.90 6.03 -9.79
C PHE A 561 -8.00 4.79 -10.04
N PRO A 562 -8.24 4.00 -11.11
CA PRO A 562 -7.44 2.80 -11.40
C PRO A 562 -5.92 3.01 -11.36
N GLY A 563 -5.40 4.10 -11.95
CA GLY A 563 -3.96 4.38 -11.90
C GLY A 563 -3.41 4.69 -10.51
N GLU A 564 -4.25 5.18 -9.59
CA GLU A 564 -3.87 5.38 -8.19
C GLU A 564 -3.90 4.07 -7.42
N ILE A 565 -4.86 3.19 -7.72
CA ILE A 565 -4.96 1.84 -7.17
C ILE A 565 -3.76 1.01 -7.60
N ASP A 566 -3.38 1.05 -8.90
CA ASP A 566 -2.17 0.39 -9.41
C ASP A 566 -0.91 0.93 -8.71
N GLY A 567 -0.88 2.24 -8.42
CA GLY A 567 0.19 2.86 -7.65
C GLY A 567 0.29 2.43 -6.18
N MET A 568 -0.65 1.64 -5.66
CA MET A 568 -0.56 1.02 -4.32
C MET A 568 0.22 -0.29 -4.30
N PHE A 569 0.50 -0.92 -5.45
CA PHE A 569 1.32 -2.12 -5.54
C PHE A 569 2.81 -1.74 -5.60
N ASP A 570 3.28 -1.14 -4.51
CA ASP A 570 4.66 -0.70 -4.31
C ASP A 570 5.30 -1.39 -3.09
N ASP A 571 6.60 -1.16 -2.90
CA ASP A 571 7.37 -1.78 -1.81
C ASP A 571 6.84 -1.40 -0.42
N ILE A 572 6.04 -0.34 -0.28
CA ILE A 572 5.42 0.02 1.01
C ILE A 572 4.31 -0.97 1.35
N SER A 573 3.46 -1.37 0.40
CA SER A 573 2.41 -2.37 0.63
C SER A 573 2.98 -3.76 0.88
N TYR A 574 3.99 -4.17 0.11
CA TYR A 574 4.53 -5.53 0.19
C TYR A 574 5.52 -5.71 1.34
N GLU A 575 6.47 -4.79 1.46
CA GLU A 575 7.69 -5.02 2.21
C GLU A 575 7.57 -4.50 3.66
N LYS A 576 7.02 -3.29 3.84
CA LYS A 576 6.82 -2.67 5.17
C LYS A 576 5.74 -3.38 5.99
N GLN A 577 4.58 -3.67 5.40
CA GLN A 577 3.45 -4.29 6.11
C GLN A 577 3.78 -5.70 6.61
N ALA A 578 4.45 -6.52 5.80
CA ALA A 578 4.88 -7.87 6.18
C ALA A 578 5.67 -7.93 7.49
N LYS A 579 6.52 -6.93 7.73
CA LYS A 579 7.35 -6.88 8.94
C LYS A 579 6.56 -6.50 10.19
N ILE A 580 5.54 -5.66 10.01
CA ILE A 580 4.67 -5.19 11.10
C ILE A 580 3.82 -6.37 11.62
N ASP A 581 3.25 -7.18 10.72
CA ASP A 581 2.30 -8.24 11.07
C ASP A 581 2.96 -9.48 11.71
N GLY A 582 4.17 -9.85 11.27
CA GLY A 582 4.84 -11.08 11.72
C GLY A 582 5.27 -11.12 13.20
N LYS A 583 5.01 -10.08 14.00
CA LYS A 583 5.68 -9.88 15.31
C LYS A 583 4.79 -9.39 16.45
N LEU A 584 3.48 -9.33 16.24
CA LEU A 584 2.50 -8.85 17.23
C LEU A 584 1.71 -10.00 17.84
N LYS A 585 2.39 -10.94 18.49
CA LYS A 585 1.73 -11.88 19.41
C LYS A 585 1.79 -11.30 20.82
N PHE A 586 0.62 -11.00 21.40
CA PHE A 586 0.39 -10.57 22.79
C PHE A 586 0.75 -9.12 23.15
N VAL A 587 -0.09 -8.16 22.72
CA VAL A 587 -0.24 -6.89 23.44
C VAL A 587 -1.74 -6.56 23.54
N GLN A 588 -2.22 -6.12 24.71
CA GLN A 588 -3.63 -5.77 24.94
C GLN A 588 -4.10 -4.52 24.16
N ASP A 589 -3.18 -3.85 23.44
CA ASP A 589 -3.48 -2.69 22.59
C ASP A 589 -2.65 -2.71 21.30
N ILE A 590 -2.89 -3.72 20.46
CA ILE A 590 -2.28 -3.82 19.12
C ILE A 590 -2.58 -2.58 18.28
N LYS A 591 -3.75 -1.95 18.47
CA LYS A 591 -4.15 -0.74 17.75
C LYS A 591 -3.22 0.43 18.06
N HIS A 592 -2.92 0.71 19.33
CA HIS A 592 -1.97 1.76 19.74
C HIS A 592 -0.59 1.60 19.08
N ILE A 593 -0.12 0.35 18.95
CA ILE A 593 1.15 0.06 18.28
C ILE A 593 1.00 0.30 16.77
N LEU A 594 0.09 -0.43 16.13
CA LEU A 594 -0.06 -0.47 14.67
C LEU A 594 -0.39 0.88 14.07
N ASP A 595 -1.24 1.68 14.73
CA ASP A 595 -1.60 3.02 14.26
C ASP A 595 -0.35 3.87 14.00
N THR A 596 0.65 3.81 14.89
CA THR A 596 1.90 4.54 14.71
C THR A 596 2.73 4.03 13.53
N TRP A 597 2.58 2.77 13.12
CA TRP A 597 3.36 2.19 12.02
C TRP A 597 2.66 2.31 10.65
N ILE A 598 1.33 2.28 10.61
CA ILE A 598 0.56 2.20 9.34
C ILE A 598 -0.05 3.53 8.89
N LEU A 599 -0.33 4.46 9.82
CA LEU A 599 -1.03 5.72 9.52
C LEU A 599 -0.11 6.92 9.30
N GLN A 600 1.20 6.75 9.41
CA GLN A 600 2.20 7.79 9.13
C GLN A 600 3.31 7.29 8.22
N GLN A 601 3.99 8.23 7.58
CA GLN A 601 5.06 7.98 6.62
C GLN A 601 6.37 7.59 7.31
N ASN A 602 7.22 6.86 6.59
CA ASN A 602 8.56 6.46 7.02
C ASN A 602 8.58 5.60 8.30
N TYR A 603 9.71 5.59 8.99
CA TYR A 603 10.01 4.77 10.15
C TYR A 603 11.04 5.46 11.07
N PRO A 604 11.25 4.97 12.30
CA PRO A 604 12.20 5.58 13.22
C PRO A 604 13.65 5.11 13.00
N ALA A 605 14.58 6.01 13.28
CA ALA A 605 15.94 5.70 13.70
C ALA A 605 16.01 5.76 15.24
N VAL A 606 16.46 4.67 15.86
CA VAL A 606 16.72 4.59 17.29
C VAL A 606 18.18 4.91 17.55
N ARG A 607 18.44 5.96 18.32
CA ARG A 607 19.79 6.32 18.75
C ARG A 607 20.05 5.73 20.13
N ILE A 608 21.12 4.93 20.25
CA ILE A 608 21.56 4.37 21.53
C ILE A 608 22.84 5.07 21.96
N THR A 609 22.83 5.73 23.11
CA THR A 609 23.98 6.45 23.67
C THR A 609 24.35 5.90 25.04
N LYS A 610 25.64 5.91 25.36
CA LYS A 610 26.13 5.57 26.71
C LYS A 610 26.15 6.83 27.58
N GLU A 611 25.47 6.79 28.72
CA GLU A 611 25.48 7.84 29.75
C GLU A 611 25.97 7.25 31.09
N GLY A 612 27.27 7.37 31.36
CA GLY A 612 27.89 6.72 32.52
C GLY A 612 27.89 5.19 32.40
N ASP A 613 27.21 4.51 33.33
CA ASP A 613 27.02 3.05 33.33
C ASP A 613 25.74 2.61 32.59
N ASP A 614 24.94 3.56 32.11
CA ASP A 614 23.61 3.32 31.53
C ASP A 614 23.63 3.47 30.00
N LEU A 615 22.66 2.85 29.32
CA LEU A 615 22.36 3.12 27.90
C LEU A 615 21.04 3.89 27.81
N ARG A 616 21.04 4.98 27.05
CA ARG A 616 19.86 5.79 26.75
C ARG A 616 19.43 5.60 25.31
N LEU A 617 18.13 5.42 25.11
CA LEU A 617 17.50 5.16 23.83
C LEU A 617 16.56 6.32 23.50
N SER A 618 16.75 6.92 22.33
CA SER A 618 15.86 7.93 21.79
C SER A 618 15.44 7.58 20.36
N GLN A 619 14.31 8.10 19.90
CA GLN A 619 13.84 7.95 18.52
C GLN A 619 13.80 9.28 17.78
N SER A 620 14.02 9.21 16.47
CA SER A 620 13.74 10.27 15.51
C SER A 620 13.20 9.66 14.22
N ARG A 621 12.40 10.41 13.46
CA ARG A 621 12.02 10.02 12.08
C ARG A 621 13.29 9.87 11.23
N TYR A 622 13.43 8.75 10.52
CA TYR A 622 14.48 8.59 9.53
C TYR A 622 13.97 9.04 8.16
N VAL A 623 14.70 9.96 7.52
CA VAL A 623 14.46 10.44 6.15
C VAL A 623 15.81 10.66 5.46
N VAL A 624 15.95 10.24 4.21
CA VAL A 624 17.21 10.35 3.45
C VAL A 624 17.52 11.81 3.06
N ASP A 625 16.50 12.60 2.75
CA ASP A 625 16.66 13.98 2.29
C ASP A 625 15.72 14.92 3.05
N LEU A 626 16.26 15.57 4.08
CA LEU A 626 15.51 16.52 4.90
C LEU A 626 15.15 17.81 4.15
N GLU A 627 15.87 18.16 3.07
CA GLU A 627 15.63 19.40 2.30
C GLU A 627 14.38 19.29 1.41
N ASN A 628 13.97 18.06 1.07
CA ASN A 628 12.78 17.74 0.28
C ASN A 628 11.59 17.25 1.13
N VAL A 629 11.65 17.41 2.46
CA VAL A 629 10.49 17.16 3.32
C VAL A 629 9.54 18.34 3.20
N ASP A 630 8.33 18.08 2.73
CA ASP A 630 7.26 19.07 2.67
C ASP A 630 7.02 19.63 4.09
N GLU A 631 7.24 20.93 4.30
CA GLU A 631 7.10 21.60 5.61
C GLU A 631 5.67 21.46 6.17
N ASP A 632 4.69 21.15 5.30
CA ASP A 632 3.28 20.91 5.62
C ASP A 632 2.96 19.44 6.03
N SER A 633 3.94 18.52 5.99
CA SER A 633 3.75 17.09 6.30
C SER A 633 3.62 16.78 7.80
N SER A 634 2.56 17.27 8.44
CA SER A 634 2.26 16.99 9.85
C SER A 634 1.64 15.58 10.04
N SER A 635 2.23 14.76 10.92
CA SER A 635 1.67 13.49 11.37
C SER A 635 0.90 13.70 12.68
N ALA A 636 -0.28 13.08 12.81
CA ALA A 636 -1.04 13.05 14.07
C ALA A 636 -0.30 12.36 15.23
N PHE A 637 0.77 11.62 14.93
CA PHE A 637 1.62 10.93 15.90
C PHE A 637 2.98 11.62 16.09
N GLU A 638 3.18 12.82 15.53
CA GLU A 638 4.43 13.59 15.61
C GLU A 638 5.68 12.82 15.16
N TYR A 639 5.51 11.80 14.29
CA TYR A 639 6.56 10.87 13.91
C TYR A 639 7.28 10.24 15.11
N LYS A 640 6.48 9.78 16.07
CA LYS A 640 6.90 8.88 17.14
C LYS A 640 6.17 7.55 16.99
N TRP A 641 6.88 6.48 17.31
CA TRP A 641 6.42 5.10 17.20
C TRP A 641 6.49 4.40 18.55
N VAL A 642 5.66 3.36 18.68
CA VAL A 642 5.82 2.36 19.74
C VAL A 642 6.78 1.28 19.24
N ILE A 643 8.01 1.26 19.75
CA ILE A 643 9.12 0.49 19.20
C ILE A 643 9.52 -0.67 20.13
N PRO A 644 9.53 -1.94 19.65
CA PRO A 644 10.07 -3.07 20.39
C PRO A 644 11.60 -3.12 20.24
N VAL A 645 12.33 -2.62 21.24
CA VAL A 645 13.80 -2.59 21.21
C VAL A 645 14.42 -3.81 21.89
N THR A 646 15.35 -4.45 21.17
CA THR A 646 16.26 -5.47 21.69
C THR A 646 17.70 -4.97 21.60
N PHE A 647 18.58 -5.42 22.50
CA PHE A 647 19.99 -4.97 22.52
C PHE A 647 20.92 -5.99 23.19
N THR A 648 22.20 -5.98 22.82
CA THR A 648 23.23 -6.81 23.46
C THR A 648 24.56 -6.05 23.52
N THR A 649 25.50 -6.53 24.33
CA THR A 649 26.86 -5.98 24.43
C THR A 649 27.90 -7.06 24.25
N ASN A 650 29.14 -6.68 23.93
CA ASN A 650 30.27 -7.61 23.85
C ASN A 650 30.59 -8.33 25.18
N ARG A 651 30.09 -7.80 26.30
CA ARG A 651 30.27 -8.37 27.64
C ARG A 651 29.21 -9.41 28.00
N ASN A 652 28.04 -9.34 27.37
CA ASN A 652 26.92 -10.24 27.59
C ASN A 652 26.23 -10.51 26.25
N LEU A 653 26.81 -11.42 25.46
CA LEU A 653 26.35 -11.77 24.12
C LEU A 653 25.07 -12.59 24.18
N ARG A 654 23.92 -11.92 24.04
CA ARG A 654 22.59 -12.52 24.00
C ARG A 654 21.83 -12.09 22.76
N PHE A 655 22.18 -12.70 21.63
CA PHE A 655 21.46 -12.54 20.36
C PHE A 655 20.19 -13.39 20.26
N ASP A 656 19.99 -14.34 21.18
CA ASP A 656 18.86 -15.26 21.29
C ASP A 656 17.69 -14.69 22.11
N GLN A 657 17.45 -13.39 22.02
CA GLN A 657 16.39 -12.72 22.78
C GLN A 657 14.99 -13.12 22.29
N THR A 658 14.07 -13.25 23.24
CA THR A 658 12.67 -13.62 23.01
C THR A 658 11.76 -12.40 23.22
N ASP A 659 10.46 -12.57 22.98
CA ASP A 659 9.41 -11.59 23.26
C ASP A 659 9.46 -11.02 24.69
N LYS A 660 9.93 -11.82 25.66
CA LYS A 660 10.08 -11.42 27.07
C LYS A 660 11.28 -10.50 27.34
N ASP A 661 12.26 -10.48 26.46
CA ASP A 661 13.46 -9.65 26.59
C ASP A 661 13.26 -8.26 25.94
N ILE A 662 12.13 -8.02 25.28
CA ILE A 662 11.84 -6.78 24.56
C ILE A 662 11.68 -5.60 25.54
N THR A 663 12.41 -4.53 25.27
CA THR A 663 12.20 -3.23 25.89
C THR A 663 11.33 -2.36 24.99
N TRP A 664 10.14 -2.01 25.45
CA TRP A 664 9.22 -1.17 24.67
C TRP A 664 9.52 0.31 24.85
N MET A 665 9.63 1.03 23.74
CA MET A 665 9.74 2.49 23.69
C MET A 665 8.38 3.05 23.28
N ASP A 666 7.70 3.76 24.18
CA ASP A 666 6.35 4.30 23.93
C ASP A 666 6.40 5.66 23.22
N ARG A 667 5.33 6.02 22.51
CA ARG A 667 5.17 7.31 21.82
C ARG A 667 5.11 8.48 22.79
N ASP A 668 4.37 8.30 23.88
CA ASP A 668 4.07 9.33 24.87
C ASP A 668 5.12 9.40 26.00
N GLY A 669 6.10 8.49 25.97
CA GLY A 669 7.17 8.39 26.95
C GLY A 669 8.37 9.29 26.64
N SER A 670 9.16 9.57 27.67
CA SER A 670 10.53 10.08 27.53
C SER A 670 11.46 8.99 26.99
N ASP A 671 12.69 9.37 26.59
CA ASP A 671 13.78 8.43 26.29
C ASP A 671 13.85 7.28 27.31
N VAL A 672 14.10 6.07 26.81
CA VAL A 672 14.22 4.88 27.66
C VAL A 672 15.66 4.76 28.17
N VAL A 673 15.82 4.55 29.47
CA VAL A 673 17.13 4.37 30.10
C VAL A 673 17.26 2.94 30.62
N LEU A 674 18.28 2.25 30.13
CA LEU A 674 18.67 0.90 30.55
C LEU A 674 19.81 0.99 31.56
N SER A 675 19.48 0.87 32.85
CA SER A 675 20.43 1.11 33.92
C SER A 675 21.45 -0.03 34.11
N GLY A 676 22.71 0.34 34.32
CA GLY A 676 23.81 -0.55 34.69
C GLY A 676 24.34 -1.47 33.59
N VAL A 677 23.84 -1.36 32.36
CA VAL A 677 24.21 -2.23 31.23
C VAL A 677 25.71 -2.13 30.90
N MET A 678 26.30 -0.94 31.04
CA MET A 678 27.70 -0.66 30.72
C MET A 678 28.57 -0.56 31.97
N SER A 679 28.15 -1.11 33.11
CA SER A 679 28.93 -1.06 34.34
C SER A 679 30.28 -1.77 34.18
N LYS A 680 31.37 -1.05 34.51
CA LYS A 680 32.77 -1.49 34.31
C LYS A 680 33.15 -1.73 32.85
N ALA A 681 32.44 -1.12 31.90
CA ALA A 681 32.79 -1.19 30.48
C ALA A 681 34.10 -0.44 30.19
N SER A 682 34.96 -1.06 29.37
CA SER A 682 36.13 -0.42 28.78
C SER A 682 35.72 0.50 27.63
N SER A 683 36.64 1.36 27.15
CA SER A 683 36.39 2.20 25.96
C SER A 683 36.33 1.39 24.66
N SER A 684 36.79 0.13 24.66
CA SER A 684 36.70 -0.79 23.51
C SER A 684 35.44 -1.65 23.52
N ASP A 685 34.62 -1.57 24.57
CA ASP A 685 33.38 -2.35 24.66
C ASP A 685 32.32 -1.75 23.73
N TRP A 686 31.61 -2.62 22.99
CA TRP A 686 30.55 -2.23 22.06
C TRP A 686 29.19 -2.72 22.52
N TYR A 687 28.16 -2.01 22.06
CA TYR A 687 26.75 -2.38 22.19
C TYR A 687 26.06 -2.29 20.83
N ILE A 688 25.05 -3.14 20.63
CA ILE A 688 24.27 -3.19 19.39
C ILE A 688 22.79 -3.36 19.72
N GLY A 689 21.93 -2.65 19.00
CA GLY A 689 20.47 -2.73 19.09
C GLY A 689 19.83 -3.43 17.88
N ASN A 690 18.55 -3.77 18.01
CA ASN A 690 17.74 -4.46 17.01
C ASN A 690 18.28 -5.86 16.64
N LEU A 691 18.43 -6.72 17.64
CA LEU A 691 18.98 -8.07 17.50
C LEU A 691 18.17 -8.90 16.50
N MET A 692 18.86 -9.65 15.63
CA MET A 692 18.26 -10.42 14.54
C MET A 692 17.32 -9.57 13.66
N GLN A 693 17.55 -8.26 13.63
CA GLN A 693 16.71 -7.26 12.97
C GLN A 693 15.23 -7.44 13.37
N TYR A 694 14.99 -7.59 14.68
CA TYR A 694 13.67 -7.85 15.23
C TYR A 694 12.64 -6.79 14.81
N GLY A 695 12.88 -5.51 15.03
CA GLY A 695 11.96 -4.43 14.67
C GLY A 695 12.24 -3.76 13.33
N TYR A 696 11.23 -3.02 12.84
CA TYR A 696 11.28 -2.22 11.61
C TYR A 696 11.84 -0.82 11.88
N TYR A 697 13.11 -0.73 12.26
CA TYR A 697 13.76 0.54 12.57
C TYR A 697 15.28 0.44 12.36
N ARG A 698 15.93 1.58 12.11
CA ARG A 698 17.39 1.67 12.02
C ARG A 698 17.99 1.98 13.37
N VAL A 699 19.25 1.59 13.59
CA VAL A 699 19.97 1.92 14.82
C VAL A 699 21.18 2.80 14.52
N ASN A 700 21.27 3.93 15.24
CA ASN A 700 22.44 4.80 15.20
C ASN A 700 23.15 4.83 16.55
N TYR A 701 24.46 5.03 16.51
CA TYR A 701 25.34 5.09 17.67
C TYR A 701 26.27 6.30 17.57
N PRO A 702 26.83 6.79 18.70
CA PRO A 702 27.99 7.66 18.67
C PRO A 702 29.16 7.03 17.90
N GLU A 703 30.01 7.86 17.28
CA GLU A 703 31.14 7.40 16.46
C GLU A 703 32.06 6.41 17.20
N GLU A 704 32.28 6.62 18.50
CA GLU A 704 33.09 5.71 19.34
C GLU A 704 32.58 4.25 19.26
N ASN A 705 31.27 4.05 19.37
CA ASN A 705 30.70 2.71 19.31
C ASN A 705 30.74 2.13 17.89
N TRP A 706 30.56 2.97 16.85
CA TRP A 706 30.77 2.55 15.46
C TRP A 706 32.20 2.05 15.23
N TYR A 707 33.22 2.76 15.73
CA TYR A 707 34.61 2.31 15.64
C TYR A 707 34.85 1.02 16.42
N ASN A 708 34.23 0.85 17.59
CA ASN A 708 34.32 -0.40 18.35
C ASN A 708 33.68 -1.59 17.59
N LEU A 709 32.54 -1.38 16.94
CA LEU A 709 31.90 -2.38 16.07
C LEU A 709 32.78 -2.70 14.85
N ILE A 710 33.34 -1.69 14.18
CA ILE A 710 34.28 -1.88 13.05
C ILE A 710 35.51 -2.70 13.49
N ASN A 711 36.06 -2.39 14.66
CA ASN A 711 37.19 -3.13 15.22
C ASN A 711 36.82 -4.58 15.55
N GLN A 712 35.61 -4.82 16.08
CA GLN A 712 35.10 -6.18 16.29
C GLN A 712 34.98 -6.93 14.97
N LEU A 713 34.36 -6.34 13.94
CA LEU A 713 34.21 -6.96 12.62
C LEU A 713 35.57 -7.31 11.98
N LYS A 714 36.56 -6.42 12.09
CA LYS A 714 37.92 -6.67 11.59
C LYS A 714 38.70 -7.72 12.38
N THR A 715 38.43 -7.84 13.68
CA THR A 715 39.16 -8.76 14.57
C THR A 715 38.56 -10.16 14.51
N ASP A 716 37.24 -10.25 14.66
CA ASP A 716 36.45 -11.46 14.60
C ASP A 716 34.98 -11.10 14.36
N HIS A 717 34.57 -11.06 13.09
CA HIS A 717 33.19 -10.78 12.70
C HIS A 717 32.20 -11.87 13.18
N THR A 718 32.65 -13.10 13.40
CA THR A 718 31.76 -14.23 13.73
C THR A 718 31.10 -14.13 15.11
N VAL A 719 31.63 -13.25 15.98
CA VAL A 719 31.01 -12.89 17.27
C VAL A 719 29.62 -12.27 17.10
N ILE A 720 29.38 -11.58 15.98
CA ILE A 720 28.09 -10.94 15.66
C ILE A 720 27.38 -11.81 14.61
N PRO A 721 26.12 -12.24 14.81
CA PRO A 721 25.40 -13.07 13.85
C PRO A 721 25.26 -12.44 12.46
N PRO A 722 25.13 -13.23 11.38
CA PRO A 722 25.08 -12.73 10.01
C PRO A 722 24.01 -11.67 9.77
N ILE A 723 22.80 -11.86 10.30
CA ILE A 723 21.70 -10.88 10.16
C ILE A 723 22.07 -9.53 10.79
N ASN A 724 22.71 -9.51 11.95
CA ASN A 724 23.13 -8.27 12.58
C ASN A 724 24.33 -7.63 11.87
N ARG A 725 25.23 -8.39 11.26
CA ARG A 725 26.30 -7.80 10.42
C ARG A 725 25.73 -7.15 9.17
N ALA A 726 24.74 -7.77 8.53
CA ALA A 726 23.99 -7.17 7.44
C ALA A 726 23.26 -5.88 7.86
N GLN A 727 22.65 -5.88 9.05
CA GLN A 727 22.05 -4.68 9.65
C GLN A 727 23.08 -3.56 9.84
N ILE A 728 24.26 -3.85 10.43
CA ILE A 728 25.32 -2.85 10.65
C ILE A 728 25.73 -2.20 9.32
N ILE A 729 25.93 -3.01 8.26
CA ILE A 729 26.24 -2.51 6.92
C ILE A 729 25.11 -1.62 6.42
N ASN A 730 23.86 -2.11 6.44
CA ASN A 730 22.73 -1.39 5.89
C ASN A 730 22.45 -0.08 6.64
N ASP A 731 22.48 -0.09 7.97
CA ASP A 731 22.29 1.10 8.80
C ASP A 731 23.39 2.13 8.57
N ALA A 732 24.67 1.73 8.55
CA ALA A 732 25.78 2.66 8.37
C ALA A 732 25.68 3.44 7.04
N TRP A 733 25.39 2.74 5.93
CA TRP A 733 25.28 3.38 4.61
C TRP A 733 24.04 4.27 4.47
N HIS A 734 22.93 3.88 5.07
CA HIS A 734 21.70 4.68 5.03
C HIS A 734 21.78 5.90 5.94
N LEU A 735 22.39 5.78 7.12
CA LEU A 735 22.69 6.93 7.98
C LEU A 735 23.71 7.88 7.34
N ALA A 736 24.64 7.35 6.53
CA ALA A 736 25.53 8.20 5.76
C ALA A 736 24.80 8.97 4.64
N LYS A 737 23.82 8.34 3.98
CA LYS A 737 22.98 9.00 2.98
C LYS A 737 22.11 10.11 3.57
N SER A 738 21.58 9.92 4.79
CA SER A 738 20.80 10.96 5.50
C SER A 738 21.65 12.04 6.18
N GLY A 739 22.98 11.89 6.21
CA GLY A 739 23.89 12.79 6.92
C GLY A 739 23.99 12.57 8.44
N ASP A 740 23.33 11.53 8.97
CA ASP A 740 23.37 11.13 10.38
C ASP A 740 24.64 10.35 10.77
N LEU A 741 25.41 9.91 9.77
CA LEU A 741 26.72 9.27 9.92
C LEU A 741 27.67 9.78 8.83
N THR A 742 28.97 9.73 9.09
CA THR A 742 29.96 10.11 8.07
C THR A 742 30.19 8.98 7.08
N THR A 743 30.34 9.33 5.79
CA THR A 743 30.63 8.36 4.71
C THR A 743 31.92 7.59 4.98
N GLU A 744 32.88 8.21 5.69
CA GLU A 744 34.11 7.59 6.15
C GLU A 744 33.86 6.38 7.05
N ILE A 745 32.94 6.49 8.02
CA ILE A 745 32.58 5.38 8.91
C ILE A 745 31.84 4.30 8.10
N ALA A 746 30.86 4.68 7.29
CA ALA A 746 30.10 3.73 6.46
C ALA A 746 31.02 2.93 5.51
N THR A 747 32.03 3.57 4.94
CA THR A 747 33.02 2.90 4.10
C THR A 747 33.91 1.96 4.91
N GLN A 748 34.36 2.38 6.11
CA GLN A 748 35.19 1.54 6.99
C GLN A 748 34.46 0.31 7.53
N VAL A 749 33.13 0.34 7.62
CA VAL A 749 32.31 -0.85 7.94
C VAL A 749 32.48 -1.95 6.89
N LEU A 750 32.84 -1.63 5.64
CA LEU A 750 33.05 -2.64 4.59
C LEU A 750 34.46 -3.25 4.58
N ASP A 751 35.41 -2.70 5.36
CA ASP A 751 36.81 -3.14 5.31
C ASP A 751 37.02 -4.60 5.78
N TYR A 752 36.09 -5.17 6.55
CA TYR A 752 36.16 -6.57 7.00
C TYR A 752 35.66 -7.57 5.96
N LEU A 753 34.94 -7.10 4.92
CA LEU A 753 34.34 -7.97 3.91
C LEU A 753 35.31 -9.00 3.32
N PRO A 754 36.62 -8.75 3.09
CA PRO A 754 37.52 -9.78 2.57
C PRO A 754 37.61 -11.08 3.41
N ASP A 755 37.11 -11.04 4.65
CA ASP A 755 37.01 -12.15 5.59
C ASP A 755 35.57 -12.63 5.84
N GLU A 756 34.56 -12.01 5.23
CA GLU A 756 33.15 -12.41 5.28
C GLU A 756 32.81 -13.46 4.22
N ASP A 757 32.17 -14.55 4.67
CA ASP A 757 31.79 -15.70 3.85
C ASP A 757 30.26 -15.96 3.87
N ASP A 758 29.52 -15.32 4.79
CA ASP A 758 28.07 -15.52 4.91
C ASP A 758 27.29 -14.73 3.85
N TYR A 759 26.28 -15.39 3.27
CA TYR A 759 25.43 -14.81 2.23
C TYR A 759 24.76 -13.49 2.64
N VAL A 760 24.16 -13.45 3.83
CA VAL A 760 23.28 -12.33 4.25
C VAL A 760 24.04 -10.99 4.36
N PRO A 761 25.20 -10.90 5.04
CA PRO A 761 26.05 -9.71 5.03
C PRO A 761 26.58 -9.34 3.65
N LEU A 762 27.00 -10.32 2.84
CA LEU A 762 27.50 -10.07 1.48
C LEU A 762 26.42 -9.42 0.62
N LYS A 763 25.19 -9.96 0.64
CA LYS A 763 24.04 -9.37 -0.07
C LYS A 763 23.78 -7.93 0.36
N ALA A 764 23.83 -7.65 1.67
CA ALA A 764 23.63 -6.29 2.20
C ALA A 764 24.73 -5.33 1.72
N ALA A 765 26.00 -5.74 1.78
CA ALA A 765 27.11 -4.94 1.27
C ALA A 765 27.00 -4.68 -0.23
N MET A 766 26.62 -5.70 -1.01
CA MET A 766 26.50 -5.58 -2.46
C MET A 766 25.44 -4.59 -2.91
N SER A 767 24.30 -4.53 -2.22
CA SER A 767 23.28 -3.49 -2.48
C SER A 767 23.88 -2.08 -2.40
N GLU A 768 24.72 -1.82 -1.40
CA GLU A 768 25.33 -0.50 -1.19
C GLU A 768 26.48 -0.24 -2.16
N LEU A 769 27.29 -1.26 -2.45
CA LEU A 769 28.41 -1.16 -3.39
C LEU A 769 27.94 -0.99 -4.83
N ASN A 770 26.86 -1.66 -5.25
CA ASN A 770 26.29 -1.50 -6.59
C ASN A 770 25.71 -0.10 -6.77
N TYR A 771 25.03 0.44 -5.75
CA TYR A 771 24.59 1.84 -5.78
C TYR A 771 25.78 2.80 -5.98
N LEU A 772 26.89 2.58 -5.27
CA LEU A 772 28.10 3.38 -5.49
C LEU A 772 28.71 3.18 -6.86
N LYS A 773 28.72 1.94 -7.39
CA LYS A 773 29.18 1.64 -8.75
C LYS A 773 28.39 2.51 -9.73
N ASP A 774 27.07 2.49 -9.66
CA ASP A 774 26.18 3.25 -10.56
C ASP A 774 26.40 4.76 -10.46
N VAL A 775 26.54 5.30 -9.25
CA VAL A 775 26.77 6.73 -9.01
C VAL A 775 28.17 7.16 -9.48
N LEU A 776 29.18 6.31 -9.30
CA LEU A 776 30.58 6.66 -9.57
C LEU A 776 31.04 6.30 -10.99
N ASP A 777 30.34 5.41 -11.71
CA ASP A 777 30.77 4.83 -12.99
C ASP A 777 31.17 5.90 -14.03
N ARG A 778 30.39 6.99 -14.09
CA ARG A 778 30.62 8.11 -15.03
C ARG A 778 31.52 9.22 -14.49
N THR A 779 32.24 8.96 -13.39
CA THR A 779 33.10 9.93 -12.72
C THR A 779 34.58 9.54 -12.81
N LYS A 780 35.47 10.49 -12.52
CA LYS A 780 36.93 10.20 -12.42
C LYS A 780 37.27 9.21 -11.29
N LEU A 781 36.35 9.01 -10.34
CA LEU A 781 36.52 8.10 -9.20
C LEU A 781 36.22 6.64 -9.55
N SER A 782 35.55 6.35 -10.68
CA SER A 782 35.24 4.98 -11.13
C SER A 782 36.47 4.06 -11.06
N SER A 783 37.59 4.47 -11.65
CA SER A 783 38.85 3.68 -11.62
C SER A 783 39.43 3.46 -10.21
N THR A 784 39.16 4.34 -9.26
CA THR A 784 39.59 4.18 -7.86
C THR A 784 38.65 3.23 -7.14
N PHE A 785 37.35 3.34 -7.40
CA PHE A 785 36.33 2.46 -6.85
C PHE A 785 36.49 1.02 -7.35
N SER A 786 36.72 0.79 -8.65
CA SER A 786 37.00 -0.56 -9.19
C SER A 786 38.23 -1.19 -8.53
N LYS A 787 39.29 -0.42 -8.23
CA LYS A 787 40.45 -0.92 -7.49
C LYS A 787 40.11 -1.31 -6.06
N PHE A 788 39.22 -0.57 -5.41
CA PHE A 788 38.72 -0.90 -4.07
C PHE A 788 37.89 -2.20 -4.10
N MET A 789 36.94 -2.32 -5.05
CA MET A 789 36.15 -3.52 -5.27
C MET A 789 37.03 -4.75 -5.54
N LYS A 790 37.97 -4.64 -6.50
CA LYS A 790 38.94 -5.70 -6.81
C LYS A 790 39.71 -6.14 -5.56
N LYS A 791 40.17 -5.20 -4.73
CA LYS A 791 40.88 -5.53 -3.48
C LYS A 791 40.03 -6.38 -2.52
N ILE A 792 38.72 -6.13 -2.44
CA ILE A 792 37.81 -6.87 -1.57
C ILE A 792 37.57 -8.28 -2.14
N PHE A 793 37.11 -8.36 -3.38
CA PHE A 793 36.58 -9.59 -3.95
C PHE A 793 37.65 -10.53 -4.49
N SER A 794 38.82 -10.04 -4.95
CA SER A 794 39.92 -10.93 -5.37
C SER A 794 40.40 -11.84 -4.24
N ARG A 795 40.44 -11.36 -3.00
CA ARG A 795 40.87 -12.17 -1.85
C ARG A 795 39.80 -13.22 -1.51
N GLN A 796 38.53 -12.85 -1.54
CA GLN A 796 37.43 -13.78 -1.32
C GLN A 796 37.42 -14.85 -2.41
N PHE A 797 37.42 -14.46 -3.69
CA PHE A 797 37.41 -15.39 -4.83
C PHE A 797 38.49 -16.48 -4.71
N ARG A 798 39.73 -16.10 -4.33
CA ARG A 798 40.84 -17.06 -4.13
C ARG A 798 40.68 -18.00 -2.94
N LYS A 799 39.87 -17.65 -1.93
CA LYS A 799 39.59 -18.53 -0.79
C LYS A 799 38.61 -19.65 -1.17
N PHE A 800 37.73 -19.41 -2.13
CA PHE A 800 36.68 -20.35 -2.48
C PHE A 800 37.12 -21.34 -3.56
N SER A 801 36.95 -22.64 -3.26
CA SER A 801 36.87 -23.64 -4.31
C SER A 801 35.42 -23.71 -4.82
N ILE A 802 35.27 -23.59 -6.13
CA ILE A 802 33.98 -23.64 -6.82
C ILE A 802 33.32 -25.01 -6.65
N ASP A 803 34.12 -26.08 -6.58
CA ASP A 803 33.63 -27.46 -6.60
C ASP A 803 33.13 -27.99 -5.24
N THR A 804 33.27 -27.22 -4.14
CA THR A 804 33.02 -27.71 -2.77
C THR A 804 31.86 -27.01 -2.04
N ALA A 805 30.92 -26.37 -2.74
CA ALA A 805 29.77 -25.74 -2.09
C ALA A 805 28.73 -26.80 -1.69
N GLU A 806 28.41 -26.90 -0.39
CA GLU A 806 27.49 -27.94 0.10
C GLU A 806 26.08 -27.38 0.34
N SER A 807 25.97 -26.18 0.93
CA SER A 807 24.67 -25.58 1.25
C SER A 807 24.16 -24.60 0.18
N HIS A 808 22.84 -24.40 0.12
CA HIS A 808 22.20 -23.46 -0.81
C HIS A 808 22.71 -22.02 -0.63
N THR A 809 22.82 -21.56 0.61
CA THR A 809 23.34 -20.22 0.93
C THR A 809 24.81 -20.05 0.58
N GLU A 810 25.64 -21.09 0.73
CA GLU A 810 27.03 -21.07 0.27
C GLU A 810 27.14 -20.96 -1.25
N LYS A 811 26.30 -21.70 -1.99
CA LYS A 811 26.29 -21.64 -3.46
C LYS A 811 25.95 -20.23 -3.93
N ILE A 812 24.91 -19.61 -3.35
CA ILE A 812 24.52 -18.24 -3.70
C ILE A 812 25.60 -17.23 -3.30
N ALA A 813 26.17 -17.33 -2.09
CA ALA A 813 27.28 -16.46 -1.68
C ALA A 813 28.47 -16.53 -2.66
N LYS A 814 28.83 -17.74 -3.11
CA LYS A 814 29.89 -17.93 -4.10
C LYS A 814 29.55 -17.30 -5.45
N MET A 815 28.31 -17.43 -5.93
CA MET A 815 27.87 -16.79 -7.17
C MET A 815 28.13 -15.28 -7.10
N TYR A 816 27.68 -14.63 -6.02
CA TYR A 816 27.90 -13.21 -5.80
C TYR A 816 29.38 -12.79 -5.77
N ILE A 817 30.24 -13.61 -5.17
CA ILE A 817 31.69 -13.34 -5.11
C ILE A 817 32.33 -13.45 -6.49
N VAL A 818 31.92 -14.44 -7.29
CA VAL A 818 32.38 -14.61 -8.68
C VAL A 818 31.96 -13.41 -9.53
N ASP A 819 30.69 -13.02 -9.48
CA ASP A 819 30.17 -11.84 -10.21
C ASP A 819 31.02 -10.62 -9.89
N MET A 820 31.20 -10.33 -8.60
CA MET A 820 31.94 -9.14 -8.17
C MET A 820 33.42 -9.19 -8.52
N ALA A 821 34.06 -10.36 -8.50
CA ALA A 821 35.45 -10.49 -8.89
C ALA A 821 35.62 -10.28 -10.40
N CYS A 822 34.80 -10.93 -11.22
CA CYS A 822 34.84 -10.84 -12.68
C CYS A 822 34.46 -9.42 -13.16
N ASP A 823 33.41 -8.80 -12.60
CA ASP A 823 32.97 -7.43 -12.90
C ASP A 823 34.02 -6.35 -12.62
N ASN A 824 35.00 -6.65 -11.76
CA ASN A 824 36.03 -5.71 -11.34
C ASN A 824 37.43 -6.11 -11.83
N ASP A 825 37.49 -6.74 -13.00
CA ASP A 825 38.72 -7.08 -13.72
C ASP A 825 39.66 -8.01 -12.95
N ASP A 826 39.16 -8.93 -12.12
CA ASP A 826 40.01 -9.97 -11.54
C ASP A 826 40.49 -10.95 -12.63
N GLU A 827 41.81 -11.04 -12.79
CA GLU A 827 42.44 -11.79 -13.88
C GLU A 827 42.18 -13.29 -13.77
N GLU A 828 42.16 -13.84 -12.56
CA GLU A 828 41.93 -15.27 -12.34
C GLU A 828 40.46 -15.63 -12.59
N CYS A 829 39.52 -14.78 -12.15
CA CYS A 829 38.10 -14.94 -12.44
C CYS A 829 37.82 -14.88 -13.94
N ILE A 830 38.38 -13.90 -14.64
CA ILE A 830 38.18 -13.74 -16.09
C ILE A 830 38.74 -14.92 -16.88
N GLU A 831 39.94 -15.41 -16.55
CA GLU A 831 40.52 -16.56 -17.24
C GLU A 831 39.73 -17.85 -16.96
N MET A 832 39.23 -18.03 -15.74
CA MET A 832 38.30 -19.11 -15.41
C MET A 832 37.02 -19.04 -16.26
N ALA A 833 36.39 -17.86 -16.34
CA ALA A 833 35.18 -17.64 -17.12
C ALA A 833 35.42 -17.91 -18.62
N LYS A 834 36.50 -17.38 -19.19
CA LYS A 834 36.89 -17.65 -20.59
C LYS A 834 37.14 -19.13 -20.85
N SER A 835 37.87 -19.82 -19.96
CA SER A 835 38.18 -21.24 -20.15
C SER A 835 36.91 -22.10 -20.10
N SER A 836 35.97 -21.73 -19.23
CA SER A 836 34.65 -22.35 -19.15
C SER A 836 33.86 -22.05 -20.43
N PHE A 837 33.90 -20.80 -20.91
CA PHE A 837 33.36 -20.35 -22.19
C PHE A 837 33.79 -21.20 -23.38
N THR A 838 35.10 -21.30 -23.56
CA THR A 838 35.68 -22.11 -24.63
C THR A 838 35.25 -23.57 -24.53
N ARG A 839 35.23 -24.15 -23.32
CA ARG A 839 34.81 -25.54 -23.14
C ARG A 839 33.35 -25.78 -23.51
N LEU A 840 32.44 -24.86 -23.20
CA LEU A 840 31.04 -24.99 -23.63
C LEU A 840 30.92 -24.93 -25.15
N MET A 841 31.62 -23.99 -25.78
CA MET A 841 31.58 -23.81 -27.23
C MET A 841 32.20 -24.97 -28.01
N GLU A 842 33.23 -25.62 -27.48
CA GLU A 842 33.94 -26.72 -28.15
C GLU A 842 33.19 -28.06 -28.11
N ASN A 843 32.22 -28.18 -27.22
CA ASN A 843 31.75 -29.47 -26.75
C ASN A 843 30.22 -29.52 -26.94
N GLU A 844 29.78 -29.70 -28.21
CA GLU A 844 28.37 -29.80 -28.62
C GLU A 844 27.63 -30.85 -27.77
N GLY A 845 26.81 -30.38 -26.81
CA GLY A 845 26.08 -31.22 -25.86
C GLY A 845 26.60 -31.18 -24.41
N SER A 846 27.59 -30.33 -24.12
CA SER A 846 27.98 -30.03 -22.74
C SER A 846 27.05 -28.99 -22.15
N LYS A 847 26.53 -29.26 -20.96
CA LYS A 847 25.74 -28.30 -20.20
C LYS A 847 26.62 -27.10 -19.81
N PRO A 848 26.09 -25.87 -19.76
CA PRO A 848 26.80 -24.73 -19.19
C PRO A 848 27.30 -25.10 -17.80
N MET A 849 28.58 -24.88 -17.53
CA MET A 849 29.08 -25.00 -16.16
C MET A 849 28.34 -23.95 -15.31
N PHE A 850 27.98 -24.28 -14.07
CA PHE A 850 27.23 -23.44 -13.11
C PHE A 850 27.61 -21.94 -13.06
N LEU A 851 28.83 -21.60 -13.49
CA LEU A 851 29.43 -20.26 -13.52
C LEU A 851 29.20 -19.47 -14.81
N PHE A 852 28.67 -20.09 -15.86
CA PHE A 852 28.70 -19.52 -17.21
C PHE A 852 27.74 -18.35 -17.42
N PHE A 853 26.58 -18.39 -16.77
CA PHE A 853 25.54 -17.38 -16.91
C PHE A 853 25.83 -16.08 -16.16
N TYR A 854 26.95 -16.01 -15.43
CA TYR A 854 27.18 -15.03 -14.38
C TYR A 854 28.38 -14.10 -14.63
N ALA A 855 29.27 -14.46 -15.57
CA ALA A 855 30.44 -13.66 -15.92
C ALA A 855 30.23 -12.75 -17.16
N PHE A 856 28.98 -12.54 -17.60
CA PHE A 856 28.64 -11.79 -18.81
C PHE A 856 27.81 -10.54 -18.56
#